data_AF-A0AAN1LRF8-F1
#
_entry.id   AF-A0AAN1LRF8-F1
#
_cell.length_a   1.000
_cell.length_b   1.000
_cell.length_c   1.000
_cell.angle_alpha   90.00
_cell.angle_beta   90.00
_cell.angle_gamma   90.00
#
_symmetry.space_group_name_H-M   'P 1'
#
loop_
_entity.id
_entity.type
_entity.pdbx_description
1 polymer ?
#
loop_
_entity_poly.entity_id
_entity_poly.type
_entity_poly.pdbx_seq_one_letter_code
_entity_poly.pdbx_strand_id
1 'polypeptide(L)'
;MSEKPARAEMPEETVGSQVSPKSQGSPVPDMSPMSSMSAVWQSSPPGSIYDYIRVASFALGSDGRISQWSERASELLGLTADQAIGRDPVEAFVPPEFQETGQRAVANILDGREWTGLVPYRNAQAPSGHGIAELYVMPGQDEHGKRAALCIAVDVSALRGLETDLASSQAVFGQSPLGFFLFGTDLRILRVNERFAKVFGRPVEEYRGTTPHDLLPRGEADRLAAALRQVLDSGQTLTDMPIVGLTPGSPDRRRWSVSLYRLHSGSGRPIGVAGLATDVTGRRRAEQEAAGVRRNLALLNEAGARIGTSLDLETTARELLDVAVPQFCDLASVDLYQGLLSGDETPPGLADGSAELRRVAFASAVSDGPVPFGDICRVNTVEDPKPIQVGEVHRYPFNSLCAHALRTAQVRVVPGRDGSESLELGAMLQSTLVVPMVARDTVVGLAQFSRTKGSEPFGERDRALAVELAARAAVSIDNARLYRREHERALILQRSLLPPGDPEAAGLDIACRYLPGNAATEVGGDWFDVIELPGHRTALVVGDVMGRGLRAAVAMGELRTAVRTLALLDLEPAEVLSALDEIASGLGTPGGSHTGARPGSRALARGRAAADSSDLTEVYLATCVYAVYDPVTRRCTFANAGHPPPVLVEPGENALLMEVPPGMPLGVGGEPFEEIEVELPDGALLALYTDGLVESRDHTLDEGLQALRDALNTSDGADGGNAAAGSLEDVCDHVLSTLDTHHGEDDIALLMARVQGLSAGSVGDWHLPSAPQSVGRARELAREQLESWGLDDLVDTTELLVSELVTNALRYGEGEIRLRLLLDRTLVCEVWDGGLVQPRRRRARDTDEGGRGLQLVGLLSAGWGSRRTPLGKTVWFELALPDGRSSGPDSVEALLSLW
;
A
#
# COMPACT_ATOMS: atom_id res chain seq x y z
N MET A 1 -71.29 -19.09 5.49
CA MET A 1 -71.78 -20.46 5.75
C MET A 1 -70.55 -21.24 6.19
N SER A 2 -70.29 -21.32 7.50
CA SER A 2 -70.72 -22.43 8.40
C SER A 2 -70.22 -23.77 7.84
N GLU A 3 -69.39 -24.59 8.47
CA GLU A 3 -69.08 -24.83 9.89
C GLU A 3 -67.78 -25.67 9.96
N LYS A 4 -67.10 -25.61 11.10
CA LYS A 4 -66.06 -26.53 11.62
C LYS A 4 -66.75 -27.84 12.12
N PRO A 5 -66.12 -28.87 12.75
CA PRO A 5 -64.69 -29.20 12.97
C PRO A 5 -64.32 -30.74 13.04
N ALA A 6 -63.01 -31.01 13.29
CA ALA A 6 -62.42 -31.93 14.30
C ALA A 6 -62.33 -33.49 14.18
N ARG A 7 -61.12 -33.95 14.63
CA ARG A 7 -60.66 -35.19 15.34
C ARG A 7 -59.63 -35.99 14.52
N ALA A 8 -58.35 -36.17 14.88
CA ALA A 8 -57.63 -36.44 16.14
C ALA A 8 -57.95 -37.82 16.76
N GLU A 9 -57.07 -38.82 16.58
CA GLU A 9 -56.28 -39.52 17.63
C GLU A 9 -55.68 -40.86 17.13
N MET A 10 -54.43 -41.12 17.56
CA MET A 10 -53.64 -42.38 17.48
C MET A 10 -54.11 -43.38 18.59
N PRO A 11 -53.38 -44.42 19.07
CA PRO A 11 -52.18 -45.19 18.64
C PRO A 11 -52.44 -46.73 18.70
N GLU A 12 -51.55 -47.68 18.39
CA GLU A 12 -50.52 -48.35 19.22
C GLU A 12 -50.07 -49.60 18.41
N GLU A 13 -48.76 -49.86 18.21
CA GLU A 13 -47.91 -50.77 19.01
C GLU A 13 -48.40 -52.25 19.06
N THR A 14 -47.63 -53.33 18.97
CA THR A 14 -46.23 -53.72 18.68
C THR A 14 -46.25 -55.28 18.66
N VAL A 15 -45.12 -55.90 18.32
CA VAL A 15 -44.75 -57.33 18.50
C VAL A 15 -45.08 -58.19 17.27
N GLY A 16 -44.15 -58.89 16.62
CA GLY A 16 -42.79 -59.30 16.99
C GLY A 16 -42.57 -60.73 16.48
N SER A 17 -41.31 -61.05 16.14
CA SER A 17 -40.80 -62.40 15.84
C SER A 17 -41.20 -63.00 14.49
N GLN A 18 -40.46 -63.89 13.85
CA GLN A 18 -39.03 -64.16 13.67
C GLN A 18 -39.02 -65.32 12.64
N VAL A 19 -37.95 -65.45 11.86
CA VAL A 19 -37.48 -66.73 11.26
C VAL A 19 -38.24 -67.30 10.05
N SER A 20 -37.69 -67.02 8.85
CA SER A 20 -37.64 -67.91 7.68
C SER A 20 -37.11 -69.31 8.05
N PRO A 21 -37.43 -70.45 7.37
CA PRO A 21 -37.17 -70.57 5.93
C PRO A 21 -38.03 -71.58 5.14
N LYS A 22 -37.72 -71.64 3.83
CA LYS A 22 -37.97 -72.73 2.86
C LYS A 22 -39.26 -72.68 2.02
N SER A 23 -39.02 -72.22 0.79
CA SER A 23 -39.29 -72.93 -0.47
C SER A 23 -40.69 -73.50 -0.68
N GLN A 24 -41.49 -72.80 -1.50
CA GLN A 24 -42.35 -73.43 -2.50
C GLN A 24 -42.89 -72.35 -3.46
N GLY A 25 -42.71 -72.60 -4.77
CA GLY A 25 -43.57 -72.10 -5.85
C GLY A 25 -43.54 -70.61 -6.16
N SER A 26 -42.64 -70.19 -7.06
CA SER A 26 -42.88 -68.96 -7.84
C SER A 26 -44.20 -69.12 -8.61
N PRO A 27 -45.15 -68.18 -8.52
CA PRO A 27 -46.32 -68.18 -9.38
C PRO A 27 -45.87 -67.83 -10.80
N VAL A 28 -46.22 -68.69 -11.74
CA VAL A 28 -46.12 -68.46 -13.18
C VAL A 28 -46.75 -67.10 -13.50
N PRO A 29 -46.04 -66.16 -14.16
CA PRO A 29 -46.65 -64.91 -14.57
C PRO A 29 -47.75 -65.21 -15.59
N ASP A 30 -48.93 -64.68 -15.29
CA ASP A 30 -50.15 -64.74 -16.07
C ASP A 30 -49.88 -64.26 -17.50
N MET A 31 -49.65 -65.21 -18.40
CA MET A 31 -49.52 -65.00 -19.84
C MET A 31 -50.91 -64.62 -20.35
N SER A 32 -51.21 -63.31 -20.27
CA SER A 32 -52.29 -62.71 -21.03
C SER A 32 -52.20 -63.21 -22.48
N PRO A 33 -53.28 -63.74 -23.06
CA PRO A 33 -53.20 -64.44 -24.33
C PRO A 33 -52.69 -63.47 -25.39
N MET A 34 -51.56 -63.83 -26.02
CA MET A 34 -51.12 -63.25 -27.27
C MET A 34 -52.34 -63.19 -28.19
N SER A 35 -52.78 -61.96 -28.47
CA SER A 35 -53.79 -61.68 -29.46
C SER A 35 -53.49 -62.53 -30.68
N SER A 36 -54.47 -63.34 -31.06
CA SER A 36 -54.44 -64.26 -32.20
C SER A 36 -53.66 -63.65 -33.37
N MET A 37 -52.41 -64.10 -33.57
CA MET A 37 -51.76 -63.91 -34.86
C MET A 37 -52.54 -64.76 -35.84
N SER A 38 -53.51 -64.15 -36.51
CA SER A 38 -53.99 -64.64 -37.78
C SER A 38 -52.76 -64.78 -38.68
N ALA A 39 -52.28 -66.00 -38.86
CA ALA A 39 -51.19 -66.31 -39.78
C ALA A 39 -51.70 -66.08 -41.21
N VAL A 40 -51.69 -64.81 -41.62
CA VAL A 40 -51.94 -64.34 -42.98
C VAL A 40 -50.58 -64.09 -43.61
N TRP A 41 -50.43 -64.41 -44.90
CA TRP A 41 -49.26 -64.01 -45.68
C TRP A 41 -49.10 -62.47 -45.60
N GLN A 42 -48.14 -61.99 -44.82
CA GLN A 42 -47.82 -60.56 -44.66
C GLN A 42 -46.40 -60.30 -45.18
N SER A 43 -46.21 -59.19 -45.90
CA SER A 43 -44.87 -58.77 -46.33
C SER A 43 -44.10 -58.17 -45.15
N SER A 44 -42.82 -58.51 -45.03
CA SER A 44 -41.90 -57.85 -44.09
C SER A 44 -41.90 -56.33 -44.32
N PRO A 45 -41.88 -55.50 -43.26
CA PRO A 45 -41.75 -54.05 -43.40
C PRO A 45 -40.44 -53.67 -44.09
N PRO A 46 -40.40 -52.62 -44.92
CA PRO A 46 -39.15 -52.14 -45.52
C PRO A 46 -38.15 -51.74 -44.42
N GLY A 47 -36.92 -52.25 -44.51
CA GLY A 47 -35.88 -52.16 -43.47
C GLY A 47 -35.84 -53.34 -42.50
N SER A 48 -36.48 -54.46 -42.84
CA SER A 48 -36.34 -55.72 -42.08
C SER A 48 -34.92 -56.28 -42.22
N ILE A 49 -34.48 -57.13 -41.27
CA ILE A 49 -33.17 -57.79 -41.36
C ILE A 49 -32.99 -58.54 -42.70
N TYR A 50 -34.09 -59.02 -43.29
CA TYR A 50 -34.11 -59.69 -44.60
C TYR A 50 -33.95 -58.75 -45.81
N ASP A 51 -34.19 -57.44 -45.66
CA ASP A 51 -33.85 -56.45 -46.70
C ASP A 51 -32.34 -56.18 -46.75
N TYR A 52 -31.66 -56.35 -45.61
CA TYR A 52 -30.21 -56.17 -45.49
C TYR A 52 -29.44 -57.46 -45.75
N ILE A 53 -29.92 -58.61 -45.27
CA ILE A 53 -29.38 -59.94 -45.56
C ILE A 53 -29.99 -60.40 -46.88
N ARG A 54 -29.41 -59.97 -48.00
CA ARG A 54 -29.84 -60.42 -49.33
C ARG A 54 -29.47 -61.89 -49.52
N VAL A 55 -30.48 -62.75 -49.57
CA VAL A 55 -30.31 -64.20 -49.74
C VAL A 55 -30.34 -64.55 -51.22
N ALA A 56 -29.25 -65.15 -51.71
CA ALA A 56 -29.16 -65.69 -53.06
C ALA A 56 -29.44 -67.20 -53.03
N SER A 57 -30.04 -67.74 -54.10
CA SER A 57 -30.25 -69.19 -54.22
C SER A 57 -29.87 -69.72 -55.60
N PHE A 58 -29.37 -70.95 -55.65
CA PHE A 58 -29.13 -71.70 -56.89
C PHE A 58 -29.28 -73.20 -56.61
N ALA A 59 -29.49 -74.01 -57.65
CA ALA A 59 -29.63 -75.46 -57.50
C ALA A 59 -28.56 -76.20 -58.31
N LEU A 60 -28.15 -77.37 -57.83
CA LEU A 60 -27.24 -78.31 -58.48
C LEU A 60 -28.02 -79.54 -58.93
N GLY A 61 -27.81 -79.95 -60.17
CA GLY A 61 -28.36 -81.19 -60.74
C GLY A 61 -27.62 -82.44 -60.26
N SER A 62 -28.11 -83.61 -60.70
CA SER A 62 -27.52 -84.91 -60.35
C SER A 62 -26.13 -85.19 -60.93
N ASP A 63 -25.68 -84.35 -61.85
CA ASP A 63 -24.33 -84.31 -62.40
C ASP A 63 -23.39 -83.31 -61.67
N GLY A 64 -23.88 -82.65 -60.62
CA GLY A 64 -23.15 -81.63 -59.87
C GLY A 64 -23.04 -80.27 -60.57
N ARG A 65 -23.70 -80.09 -61.72
CA ARG A 65 -23.71 -78.82 -62.46
C ARG A 65 -24.87 -77.94 -62.01
N ILE A 66 -24.73 -76.62 -62.16
CA ILE A 66 -25.77 -75.66 -61.80
C ILE A 66 -26.99 -75.87 -62.71
N SER A 67 -28.15 -76.18 -62.13
CA SER A 67 -29.40 -76.37 -62.85
C SER A 67 -30.33 -75.17 -62.78
N GLN A 68 -30.26 -74.38 -61.71
CA GLN A 68 -31.04 -73.15 -61.52
C GLN A 68 -30.19 -72.06 -60.90
N TRP A 69 -30.48 -70.80 -61.25
CA TRP A 69 -29.75 -69.64 -60.77
C TRP A 69 -30.71 -68.47 -60.54
N SER A 70 -30.79 -67.96 -59.31
CA SER A 70 -31.65 -66.81 -59.01
C SER A 70 -31.01 -65.50 -59.49
N GLU A 71 -31.84 -64.48 -59.73
CA GLU A 71 -31.38 -63.12 -60.03
C GLU A 71 -30.48 -62.55 -58.91
N ARG A 72 -30.77 -62.89 -57.66
CA ARG A 72 -29.92 -62.54 -56.51
C ARG A 72 -28.59 -63.27 -56.50
N ALA A 73 -28.52 -64.51 -56.99
CA ALA A 73 -27.24 -65.19 -57.20
C ALA A 73 -26.41 -64.49 -58.29
N SER A 74 -27.05 -63.90 -59.30
CA SER A 74 -26.36 -63.08 -60.29
C SER A 74 -25.80 -61.79 -59.72
N GLU A 75 -26.56 -61.10 -58.88
CA GLU A 75 -26.05 -59.90 -58.17
C GLU A 75 -24.91 -60.24 -57.20
N LEU A 76 -25.05 -61.32 -56.42
CA LEU A 76 -24.11 -61.66 -55.36
C LEU A 76 -22.78 -62.24 -55.91
N LEU A 77 -22.88 -63.20 -56.81
CA LEU A 77 -21.73 -63.99 -57.31
C LEU A 77 -21.20 -63.46 -58.67
N GLY A 78 -21.84 -62.43 -59.23
CA GLY A 78 -21.38 -61.70 -60.42
C GLY A 78 -21.54 -62.44 -61.75
N LEU A 79 -22.31 -63.52 -61.80
CA LEU A 79 -22.56 -64.33 -63.01
C LEU A 79 -24.04 -64.30 -63.40
N THR A 80 -24.35 -64.03 -64.68
CA THR A 80 -25.74 -64.13 -65.15
C THR A 80 -26.19 -65.60 -65.18
N ALA A 81 -27.50 -65.84 -65.13
CA ALA A 81 -28.05 -67.21 -65.19
C ALA A 81 -27.54 -67.99 -66.42
N ASP A 82 -27.46 -67.33 -67.59
CA ASP A 82 -26.94 -67.92 -68.83
C ASP A 82 -25.46 -68.33 -68.76
N GLN A 83 -24.68 -67.65 -67.91
CA GLN A 83 -23.26 -67.94 -67.69
C GLN A 83 -23.03 -69.01 -66.63
N ALA A 84 -23.98 -69.17 -65.70
CA ALA A 84 -23.86 -70.07 -64.57
C ALA A 84 -24.50 -71.45 -64.83
N ILE A 85 -25.67 -71.51 -65.47
CA ILE A 85 -26.40 -72.76 -65.71
C ILE A 85 -25.60 -73.70 -66.62
N GLY A 86 -25.52 -74.98 -66.24
CA GLY A 86 -24.75 -76.02 -66.92
C GLY A 86 -23.25 -76.03 -66.60
N ARG A 87 -22.74 -75.05 -65.82
CA ARG A 87 -21.34 -75.05 -65.36
C ARG A 87 -21.17 -75.76 -64.03
N ASP A 88 -19.94 -76.18 -63.77
CA ASP A 88 -19.51 -76.62 -62.45
C ASP A 88 -19.46 -75.37 -61.53
N PRO A 89 -20.12 -75.38 -60.35
CA PRO A 89 -20.14 -74.23 -59.45
C PRO A 89 -18.74 -73.81 -58.96
N VAL A 90 -17.82 -74.76 -58.82
CA VAL A 90 -16.45 -74.53 -58.37
C VAL A 90 -15.63 -73.84 -59.44
N GLU A 91 -15.78 -74.25 -60.70
CA GLU A 91 -15.16 -73.54 -61.83
C GLU A 91 -15.80 -72.18 -62.08
N ALA A 92 -17.11 -72.07 -61.85
CA ALA A 92 -17.90 -70.89 -62.17
C ALA A 92 -17.50 -69.69 -61.29
N PHE A 93 -17.51 -69.84 -59.97
CA PHE A 93 -17.34 -68.70 -59.07
C PHE A 93 -16.32 -68.91 -57.95
N VAL A 94 -15.78 -70.11 -57.71
CA VAL A 94 -14.75 -70.33 -56.68
C VAL A 94 -13.36 -69.96 -57.22
N PRO A 95 -12.52 -69.23 -56.44
CA PRO A 95 -11.18 -68.87 -56.87
C PRO A 95 -10.27 -70.08 -57.16
N PRO A 96 -9.33 -69.99 -58.12
CA PRO A 96 -8.50 -71.12 -58.55
C PRO A 96 -7.76 -71.83 -57.42
N GLU A 97 -7.28 -71.05 -56.45
CA GLU A 97 -6.55 -71.52 -55.26
C GLU A 97 -7.39 -72.39 -54.30
N PHE A 98 -8.73 -72.36 -54.40
CA PHE A 98 -9.65 -73.14 -53.56
C PHE A 98 -10.45 -74.21 -54.31
N GLN A 99 -10.22 -74.38 -55.63
CA GLN A 99 -11.01 -75.28 -56.46
C GLN A 99 -10.90 -76.76 -56.06
N GLU A 100 -9.72 -77.24 -55.67
CA GLU A 100 -9.54 -78.64 -55.25
C GLU A 100 -10.37 -78.97 -53.99
N THR A 101 -10.46 -78.01 -53.07
CA THR A 101 -11.28 -78.13 -51.86
C THR A 101 -12.77 -78.00 -52.18
N GLY A 102 -13.13 -77.09 -53.09
CA GLY A 102 -14.50 -76.89 -53.56
C GLY A 102 -15.07 -78.14 -54.26
N GLN A 103 -14.29 -78.78 -55.14
CA GLN A 103 -14.72 -79.99 -55.85
C GLN A 103 -14.97 -81.15 -54.89
N ARG A 104 -14.12 -81.30 -53.86
CA ARG A 104 -14.32 -82.30 -52.80
C ARG A 104 -15.58 -82.01 -51.98
N ALA A 105 -15.89 -80.74 -51.72
CA ALA A 105 -17.12 -80.34 -51.03
C ALA A 105 -18.38 -80.64 -51.86
N VAL A 106 -18.38 -80.34 -53.16
CA VAL A 106 -19.51 -80.65 -54.07
C VAL A 106 -19.76 -82.16 -54.17
N ALA A 107 -18.70 -82.97 -54.23
CA ALA A 107 -18.85 -84.44 -54.20
C ALA A 107 -19.51 -84.93 -52.90
N ASN A 108 -19.10 -84.40 -51.75
CA ASN A 108 -19.69 -84.76 -50.45
C ASN A 108 -21.14 -84.29 -50.29
N ILE A 109 -21.51 -83.18 -50.92
CA ILE A 109 -22.88 -82.64 -50.95
C ILE A 109 -23.83 -83.62 -51.67
N LEU A 110 -23.41 -84.15 -52.82
CA LEU A 110 -24.21 -85.08 -53.64
C LEU A 110 -24.37 -86.48 -53.00
N ASP A 111 -23.60 -86.77 -51.95
CA ASP A 111 -23.79 -87.96 -51.10
C ASP A 111 -25.00 -87.87 -50.16
N GLY A 112 -25.74 -86.74 -50.19
CA GLY A 112 -27.06 -86.60 -49.55
C GLY A 112 -27.02 -86.07 -48.12
N ARG A 113 -25.95 -85.36 -47.74
CA ARG A 113 -25.82 -84.71 -46.43
C ARG A 113 -26.05 -83.21 -46.57
N GLU A 114 -26.83 -82.65 -45.65
CA GLU A 114 -26.88 -81.20 -45.47
C GLU A 114 -25.49 -80.67 -45.12
N TRP A 115 -25.10 -79.58 -45.76
CA TRP A 115 -23.81 -78.96 -45.54
C TRP A 115 -23.94 -77.45 -45.45
N THR A 116 -23.33 -76.87 -44.43
CA THR A 116 -23.26 -75.43 -44.22
C THR A 116 -21.80 -75.04 -44.08
N GLY A 117 -21.34 -74.07 -44.86
CA GLY A 117 -19.95 -73.65 -44.77
C GLY A 117 -19.63 -72.37 -45.55
N LEU A 118 -18.51 -71.77 -45.19
CA LEU A 118 -18.00 -70.57 -45.83
C LEU A 118 -17.32 -70.92 -47.15
N VAL A 119 -17.77 -70.30 -48.24
CA VAL A 119 -17.23 -70.49 -49.59
C VAL A 119 -16.67 -69.16 -50.10
N PRO A 120 -15.37 -69.11 -50.43
CA PRO A 120 -14.82 -67.95 -51.11
C PRO A 120 -15.33 -67.92 -52.56
N TYR A 121 -15.71 -66.75 -53.03
CA TYR A 121 -16.14 -66.53 -54.40
C TYR A 121 -15.40 -65.34 -55.04
N ARG A 122 -15.32 -65.32 -56.36
CA ARG A 122 -14.68 -64.25 -57.11
C ARG A 122 -15.51 -62.97 -57.02
N ASN A 123 -14.91 -61.91 -56.48
CA ASN A 123 -15.56 -60.61 -56.37
C ASN A 123 -14.57 -59.50 -56.76
N ALA A 124 -14.78 -58.91 -57.93
CA ALA A 124 -13.91 -57.86 -58.46
C ALA A 124 -13.99 -56.54 -57.67
N GLN A 125 -15.00 -56.35 -56.82
CA GLN A 125 -15.17 -55.16 -55.98
C GLN A 125 -14.58 -55.30 -54.57
N ALA A 126 -14.18 -56.52 -54.17
CA ALA A 126 -13.54 -56.74 -52.88
C ALA A 126 -12.03 -56.40 -52.94
N PRO A 127 -11.43 -55.77 -51.92
CA PRO A 127 -10.00 -55.40 -51.90
C PRO A 127 -9.04 -56.59 -52.10
N SER A 128 -9.46 -57.78 -51.66
CA SER A 128 -8.73 -59.06 -51.79
C SER A 128 -8.96 -59.79 -53.12
N GLY A 129 -9.79 -59.24 -54.03
CA GLY A 129 -10.21 -59.90 -55.28
C GLY A 129 -11.22 -61.04 -55.12
N HIS A 130 -11.55 -61.41 -53.87
CA HIS A 130 -12.47 -62.49 -53.53
C HIS A 130 -13.34 -62.09 -52.33
N GLY A 131 -14.62 -62.45 -52.36
CA GLY A 131 -15.59 -62.32 -51.26
C GLY A 131 -15.81 -63.66 -50.55
N ILE A 132 -16.48 -63.65 -49.39
CA ILE A 132 -16.83 -64.87 -48.64
C ILE A 132 -18.36 -64.91 -48.49
N ALA A 133 -18.97 -65.98 -48.96
CA ALA A 133 -20.38 -66.26 -48.75
C ALA A 133 -20.55 -67.48 -47.83
N GLU A 134 -21.53 -67.44 -46.94
CA GLU A 134 -21.98 -68.63 -46.22
C GLU A 134 -22.99 -69.38 -47.10
N LEU A 135 -22.65 -70.63 -47.44
CA LEU A 135 -23.45 -71.47 -48.31
C LEU A 135 -24.15 -72.56 -47.49
N TYR A 136 -25.47 -72.58 -47.57
CA TYR A 136 -26.34 -73.60 -46.99
C TYR A 136 -26.82 -74.51 -48.11
N VAL A 137 -26.40 -75.76 -48.09
CA VAL A 137 -26.68 -76.73 -49.13
C VAL A 137 -27.60 -77.82 -48.59
N MET A 138 -28.78 -77.88 -49.17
CA MET A 138 -29.86 -78.78 -48.80
C MET A 138 -30.01 -79.83 -49.92
N PRO A 139 -29.77 -81.13 -49.65
CA PRO A 139 -29.96 -82.17 -50.63
C PRO A 139 -31.45 -82.33 -50.97
N GLY A 140 -31.74 -82.59 -52.25
CA GLY A 140 -33.08 -82.75 -52.80
C GLY A 140 -33.12 -83.76 -53.94
N GLN A 141 -34.22 -83.77 -54.68
CA GLN A 141 -34.37 -84.58 -55.89
C GLN A 141 -34.65 -83.68 -57.09
N ASP A 142 -34.06 -83.99 -58.25
CA ASP A 142 -34.41 -83.36 -59.52
C ASP A 142 -35.76 -83.88 -60.05
N GLU A 143 -36.23 -83.30 -61.17
CA GLU A 143 -37.51 -83.66 -61.80
C GLU A 143 -37.60 -85.15 -62.23
N HIS A 144 -36.48 -85.88 -62.25
CA HIS A 144 -36.38 -87.31 -62.60
C HIS A 144 -36.11 -88.21 -61.38
N GLY A 145 -36.18 -87.66 -60.16
CA GLY A 145 -35.99 -88.39 -58.91
C GLY A 145 -34.53 -88.71 -58.55
N LYS A 146 -33.55 -88.15 -59.26
CA LYS A 146 -32.12 -88.31 -58.93
C LYS A 146 -31.68 -87.25 -57.91
N ARG A 147 -30.60 -87.53 -57.18
CA ARG A 147 -30.08 -86.64 -56.12
C ARG A 147 -29.68 -85.29 -56.71
N ALA A 148 -30.22 -84.21 -56.17
CA ALA A 148 -29.91 -82.81 -56.50
C ALA A 148 -29.60 -82.05 -55.20
N ALA A 149 -29.26 -80.76 -55.28
CA ALA A 149 -29.12 -79.92 -54.09
C ALA A 149 -29.60 -78.48 -54.32
N LEU A 150 -30.32 -77.91 -53.37
CA LEU A 150 -30.65 -76.49 -53.31
C LEU A 150 -29.62 -75.77 -52.43
N CYS A 151 -28.96 -74.76 -52.99
CA CYS A 151 -27.95 -73.96 -52.31
C CYS A 151 -28.50 -72.56 -52.04
N ILE A 152 -28.37 -72.10 -50.81
CA ILE A 152 -28.63 -70.74 -50.38
C ILE A 152 -27.29 -70.09 -50.02
N ALA A 153 -26.99 -68.93 -50.60
CA ALA A 153 -25.78 -68.16 -50.37
C ALA A 153 -26.09 -66.82 -49.71
N VAL A 154 -25.35 -66.48 -48.66
CA VAL A 154 -25.45 -65.19 -47.96
C VAL A 154 -24.09 -64.51 -47.90
N ASP A 155 -24.00 -63.23 -48.26
CA ASP A 155 -22.75 -62.46 -48.12
C ASP A 155 -22.45 -62.20 -46.63
N VAL A 156 -21.29 -62.68 -46.17
CA VAL A 156 -20.84 -62.50 -44.79
C VAL A 156 -20.36 -61.07 -44.54
N SER A 157 -19.98 -60.33 -45.59
CA SER A 157 -19.48 -58.96 -45.50
C SER A 157 -20.58 -57.97 -45.11
N ALA A 158 -21.78 -58.13 -45.67
CA ALA A 158 -22.97 -57.35 -45.31
C ALA A 158 -23.42 -57.60 -43.86
N LEU A 159 -23.30 -58.86 -43.38
CA LEU A 159 -23.60 -59.23 -42.00
C LEU A 159 -22.61 -58.59 -41.01
N ARG A 160 -21.30 -58.60 -41.33
CA ARG A 160 -20.27 -57.94 -40.51
C ARG A 160 -20.44 -56.42 -40.44
N GLY A 161 -20.91 -55.78 -41.51
CA GLY A 161 -21.24 -54.35 -41.50
C GLY A 161 -22.33 -54.02 -40.48
N LEU A 162 -23.42 -54.80 -40.46
CA LEU A 162 -24.50 -54.68 -39.49
C LEU A 162 -24.06 -55.01 -38.06
N GLU A 163 -23.23 -56.04 -37.87
CA GLU A 163 -22.64 -56.35 -36.56
C GLU A 163 -21.79 -55.18 -36.06
N THR A 164 -21.03 -54.53 -36.95
CA THR A 164 -20.18 -53.38 -36.60
C THR A 164 -21.02 -52.15 -36.24
N ASP A 165 -22.08 -51.85 -36.98
CA ASP A 165 -23.00 -50.73 -36.68
C ASP A 165 -23.80 -50.98 -35.40
N LEU A 166 -24.27 -52.21 -35.19
CA LEU A 166 -24.98 -52.60 -33.98
C LEU A 166 -24.06 -52.58 -32.76
N ALA A 167 -22.84 -53.09 -32.88
CA ALA A 167 -21.82 -53.03 -31.83
C ALA A 167 -21.44 -51.58 -31.51
N SER A 168 -21.31 -50.71 -32.53
CA SER A 168 -21.01 -49.29 -32.35
C SER A 168 -22.15 -48.55 -31.63
N SER A 169 -23.40 -48.81 -32.03
CA SER A 169 -24.60 -48.26 -31.37
C SER A 169 -24.77 -48.77 -29.94
N GLN A 170 -24.50 -50.06 -29.70
CA GLN A 170 -24.49 -50.66 -28.36
C GLN A 170 -23.37 -50.10 -27.49
N ALA A 171 -22.19 -49.84 -28.03
CA ALA A 171 -21.08 -49.23 -27.30
C ALA A 171 -21.42 -47.78 -26.90
N VAL A 172 -21.95 -46.97 -27.83
CA VAL A 172 -22.37 -45.58 -27.55
C VAL A 172 -23.50 -45.53 -26.52
N PHE A 173 -24.48 -46.44 -26.59
CA PHE A 173 -25.58 -46.46 -25.62
C PHE A 173 -25.13 -47.04 -24.26
N GLY A 174 -24.45 -48.19 -24.27
CA GLY A 174 -24.15 -48.99 -23.08
C GLY A 174 -22.91 -48.57 -22.30
N GLN A 175 -21.86 -48.11 -22.98
CA GLN A 175 -20.57 -47.73 -22.35
C GLN A 175 -20.38 -46.21 -22.22
N SER A 176 -21.35 -45.40 -22.62
CA SER A 176 -21.22 -43.95 -22.51
C SER A 176 -21.16 -43.47 -21.06
N PRO A 177 -20.28 -42.48 -20.76
CA PRO A 177 -20.24 -41.83 -19.45
C PRO A 177 -21.47 -40.96 -19.16
N LEU A 178 -22.38 -40.81 -20.13
CA LEU A 178 -23.57 -39.97 -20.09
C LEU A 178 -24.82 -40.81 -19.79
N GLY A 179 -25.76 -40.26 -19.01
CA GLY A 179 -27.02 -40.93 -18.73
C GLY A 179 -27.96 -40.83 -19.93
N PHE A 180 -28.20 -41.94 -20.62
CA PHE A 180 -29.12 -41.99 -21.76
C PHE A 180 -30.48 -42.52 -21.32
N PHE A 181 -31.54 -41.89 -21.82
CA PHE A 181 -32.91 -42.35 -21.68
C PHE A 181 -33.69 -42.13 -22.97
N LEU A 182 -34.72 -42.93 -23.20
CA LEU A 182 -35.62 -42.80 -24.34
C LEU A 182 -37.06 -42.85 -23.85
N PHE A 183 -37.80 -41.78 -24.08
CA PHE A 183 -39.25 -41.71 -23.86
C PHE A 183 -40.01 -42.03 -25.15
N GLY A 184 -41.07 -42.83 -25.05
CA GLY A 184 -42.01 -43.06 -26.13
C GLY A 184 -42.91 -41.85 -26.39
N THR A 185 -43.77 -41.93 -27.40
CA THR A 185 -44.74 -40.86 -27.72
C THR A 185 -45.81 -40.68 -26.65
N ASP A 186 -45.95 -41.63 -25.72
CA ASP A 186 -46.81 -41.58 -24.54
C ASP A 186 -46.10 -41.03 -23.28
N LEU A 187 -44.87 -40.51 -23.43
CA LEU A 187 -44.01 -40.02 -22.36
C LEU A 187 -43.67 -41.08 -21.29
N ARG A 188 -43.65 -42.35 -21.68
CA ARG A 188 -43.11 -43.44 -20.85
C ARG A 188 -41.71 -43.83 -21.28
N ILE A 189 -40.85 -44.17 -20.33
CA ILE A 189 -39.51 -44.65 -20.64
C ILE A 189 -39.59 -45.98 -21.37
N LEU A 190 -39.00 -46.03 -22.57
CA LEU A 190 -38.80 -47.23 -23.36
C LEU A 190 -37.46 -47.89 -23.04
N ARG A 191 -36.42 -47.09 -22.79
CA ARG A 191 -35.05 -47.59 -22.59
C ARG A 191 -34.21 -46.60 -21.79
N VAL A 192 -33.30 -47.10 -20.96
CA VAL A 192 -32.23 -46.33 -20.31
C VAL A 192 -30.92 -47.11 -20.38
N ASN A 193 -29.79 -46.44 -20.18
CA ASN A 193 -28.49 -47.11 -20.10
C ASN A 193 -28.03 -47.37 -18.65
N GLU A 194 -27.00 -48.20 -18.50
CA GLU A 194 -26.33 -48.52 -17.23
C GLU A 194 -25.93 -47.27 -16.43
N ARG A 195 -25.46 -46.23 -17.11
CA ARG A 195 -25.06 -44.97 -16.46
C ARG A 195 -26.25 -44.26 -15.82
N PHE A 196 -27.39 -44.18 -16.51
CA PHE A 196 -28.62 -43.63 -15.97
C PHE A 196 -29.12 -44.45 -14.77
N ALA A 197 -29.13 -45.77 -14.89
CA ALA A 197 -29.53 -46.69 -13.82
C ALA A 197 -28.67 -46.53 -12.54
N LYS A 198 -27.34 -46.41 -12.68
CA LYS A 198 -26.42 -46.15 -11.56
C LYS A 198 -26.66 -44.81 -10.87
N VAL A 199 -27.02 -43.77 -11.62
CA VAL A 199 -27.27 -42.43 -11.06
C VAL A 199 -28.59 -42.38 -10.29
N PHE A 200 -29.63 -43.07 -10.76
CA PHE A 200 -30.94 -43.09 -10.12
C PHE A 200 -31.19 -44.30 -9.19
N GLY A 201 -30.23 -45.22 -9.08
CA GLY A 201 -30.18 -46.24 -8.03
C GLY A 201 -31.15 -47.41 -8.18
N ARG A 202 -31.61 -47.70 -9.40
CA ARG A 202 -32.48 -48.87 -9.72
C ARG A 202 -31.94 -49.59 -10.96
N PRO A 203 -32.19 -50.90 -11.15
CA PRO A 203 -31.78 -51.61 -12.37
C PRO A 203 -32.53 -51.10 -13.61
N VAL A 204 -31.94 -51.32 -14.80
CA VAL A 204 -32.42 -50.76 -16.09
C VAL A 204 -33.86 -51.18 -16.40
N GLU A 205 -34.23 -52.41 -16.04
CA GLU A 205 -35.51 -53.03 -16.31
C GLU A 205 -36.67 -52.35 -15.57
N GLU A 206 -36.41 -51.82 -14.38
CA GLU A 206 -37.42 -51.18 -13.53
C GLU A 206 -37.85 -49.79 -14.03
N TYR A 207 -37.07 -49.17 -14.91
CA TYR A 207 -37.42 -47.87 -15.48
C TYR A 207 -38.43 -47.97 -16.62
N ARG A 208 -38.62 -49.15 -17.22
CA ARG A 208 -39.51 -49.29 -18.37
C ARG A 208 -40.95 -49.00 -17.98
N GLY A 209 -41.60 -48.08 -18.70
CA GLY A 209 -42.98 -47.66 -18.44
C GLY A 209 -43.15 -46.53 -17.42
N THR A 210 -42.07 -46.10 -16.75
CA THR A 210 -42.09 -44.98 -15.79
C THR A 210 -42.24 -43.62 -16.49
N THR A 211 -42.79 -42.65 -15.77
CA THR A 211 -43.03 -41.28 -16.23
C THR A 211 -42.08 -40.27 -15.57
N PRO A 212 -41.93 -39.04 -16.08
CA PRO A 212 -41.12 -38.01 -15.43
C PRO A 212 -41.48 -37.75 -13.96
N HIS A 213 -42.75 -37.92 -13.58
CA HIS A 213 -43.24 -37.73 -12.20
C HIS A 213 -42.78 -38.82 -11.24
N ASP A 214 -42.40 -39.99 -11.75
CA ASP A 214 -41.87 -41.09 -10.95
C ASP A 214 -40.37 -40.92 -10.66
N LEU A 215 -39.70 -39.99 -11.36
CA LEU A 215 -38.25 -39.82 -11.37
C LEU A 215 -37.78 -38.51 -10.71
N LEU A 216 -38.57 -37.44 -10.83
CA LEU A 216 -38.18 -36.09 -10.40
C LEU A 216 -39.23 -35.46 -9.46
N PRO A 217 -38.84 -34.49 -8.61
CA PRO A 217 -39.78 -33.69 -7.84
C PRO A 217 -40.80 -32.98 -8.75
N ARG A 218 -42.05 -32.80 -8.30
CA ARG A 218 -43.17 -32.33 -9.12
C ARG A 218 -42.83 -31.15 -10.04
N GLY A 219 -42.26 -30.06 -9.51
CA GLY A 219 -41.95 -28.86 -10.31
C GLY A 219 -40.84 -29.03 -11.36
N GLU A 220 -39.99 -30.04 -11.23
CA GLU A 220 -38.96 -30.40 -12.23
C GLU A 220 -39.50 -31.45 -13.21
N ALA A 221 -40.35 -32.38 -12.73
CA ALA A 221 -41.06 -33.34 -13.55
C ALA A 221 -42.02 -32.67 -14.54
N ASP A 222 -42.77 -31.66 -14.11
CA ASP A 222 -43.66 -30.86 -14.98
C ASP A 222 -42.87 -30.18 -16.10
N ARG A 223 -41.70 -29.60 -15.75
CA ARG A 223 -40.80 -28.96 -16.70
C ARG A 223 -40.24 -29.95 -17.73
N LEU A 224 -39.77 -31.12 -17.29
CA LEU A 224 -39.28 -32.16 -18.20
C LEU A 224 -40.41 -32.71 -19.10
N ALA A 225 -41.60 -32.95 -18.56
CA ALA A 225 -42.75 -33.43 -19.34
C ALA A 225 -43.18 -32.41 -20.41
N ALA A 226 -43.19 -31.12 -20.09
CA ALA A 226 -43.46 -30.05 -21.05
C ALA A 226 -42.40 -30.02 -22.17
N ALA A 227 -41.11 -30.11 -21.80
CA ALA A 227 -40.02 -30.13 -22.76
C ALA A 227 -40.09 -31.36 -23.70
N LEU A 228 -40.41 -32.55 -23.17
CA LEU A 228 -40.57 -33.76 -23.98
C LEU A 228 -41.72 -33.60 -25.01
N ARG A 229 -42.88 -33.05 -24.61
CA ARG A 229 -44.00 -32.78 -25.54
C ARG A 229 -43.59 -31.76 -26.60
N GLN A 230 -42.94 -30.67 -26.19
CA GLN A 230 -42.48 -29.63 -27.12
C GLN A 230 -41.54 -30.22 -28.19
N VAL A 231 -40.59 -31.08 -27.80
CA VAL A 231 -39.66 -31.73 -28.73
C VAL A 231 -40.38 -32.71 -29.66
N LEU A 232 -41.37 -33.46 -29.16
CA LEU A 232 -42.20 -34.34 -30.00
C LEU A 232 -42.97 -33.56 -31.07
N ASP A 233 -43.66 -32.50 -30.66
CA ASP A 233 -44.56 -31.72 -31.51
C ASP A 233 -43.78 -30.84 -32.50
N SER A 234 -42.81 -30.06 -32.01
CA SER A 234 -42.04 -29.13 -32.84
C SER A 234 -40.93 -29.78 -33.64
N GLY A 235 -40.35 -30.88 -33.14
CA GLY A 235 -39.14 -31.48 -33.69
C GLY A 235 -37.86 -30.70 -33.45
N GLN A 236 -37.90 -29.56 -32.75
CA GLN A 236 -36.71 -28.80 -32.39
C GLN A 236 -35.98 -29.49 -31.24
N THR A 237 -34.66 -29.64 -31.37
CA THR A 237 -33.81 -30.18 -30.32
C THR A 237 -33.65 -29.18 -29.20
N LEU A 238 -33.75 -29.64 -27.95
CA LEU A 238 -33.56 -28.80 -26.77
C LEU A 238 -32.25 -29.20 -26.10
N THR A 239 -31.29 -28.29 -26.01
CA THR A 239 -29.96 -28.56 -25.44
C THR A 239 -29.78 -27.86 -24.10
N ASP A 240 -28.98 -28.46 -23.23
CA ASP A 240 -28.53 -27.88 -21.96
C ASP A 240 -29.63 -27.42 -21.00
N MET A 241 -30.74 -28.17 -20.93
CA MET A 241 -31.80 -27.91 -19.97
C MET A 241 -31.32 -28.20 -18.54
N PRO A 242 -31.30 -27.21 -17.64
CA PRO A 242 -30.92 -27.46 -16.25
C PRO A 242 -32.08 -28.14 -15.51
N ILE A 243 -31.80 -29.30 -14.93
CA ILE A 243 -32.71 -30.02 -14.04
C ILE A 243 -32.03 -30.23 -12.70
N VAL A 244 -32.75 -29.94 -11.62
CA VAL A 244 -32.29 -30.19 -10.26
C VAL A 244 -33.05 -31.36 -9.67
N GLY A 245 -32.36 -32.27 -9.00
CA GLY A 245 -33.06 -33.31 -8.27
C GLY A 245 -32.19 -34.01 -7.24
N LEU A 246 -32.85 -34.89 -6.50
CA LEU A 246 -32.27 -35.66 -5.42
C LEU A 246 -31.90 -37.04 -5.96
N THR A 247 -30.69 -37.48 -5.65
CA THR A 247 -30.32 -38.88 -5.89
C THR A 247 -30.93 -39.74 -4.77
N PRO A 248 -31.60 -40.86 -5.07
CA PRO A 248 -32.12 -41.75 -4.04
C PRO A 248 -31.00 -42.18 -3.08
N GLY A 249 -31.20 -41.98 -1.77
CA GLY A 249 -30.23 -42.32 -0.73
C GLY A 249 -29.17 -41.26 -0.38
N SER A 250 -29.19 -40.06 -1.00
CA SER A 250 -28.33 -38.93 -0.60
C SER A 250 -29.13 -37.63 -0.43
N PRO A 251 -28.86 -36.83 0.62
CA PRO A 251 -29.46 -35.50 0.77
C PRO A 251 -28.90 -34.47 -0.22
N ASP A 252 -27.85 -34.80 -0.99
CA ASP A 252 -27.23 -33.88 -1.93
C ASP A 252 -28.10 -33.61 -3.15
N ARG A 253 -28.44 -32.33 -3.35
CA ARG A 253 -29.04 -31.84 -4.58
C ARG A 253 -28.00 -31.89 -5.70
N ARG A 254 -28.24 -32.73 -6.71
CA ARG A 254 -27.45 -32.75 -7.95
C ARG A 254 -28.13 -31.89 -9.02
N ARG A 255 -27.29 -31.33 -9.90
CA ARG A 255 -27.73 -30.55 -11.06
C ARG A 255 -27.29 -31.26 -12.32
N TRP A 256 -28.25 -31.52 -13.20
CA TRP A 256 -28.01 -32.15 -14.50
C TRP A 256 -28.28 -31.17 -15.63
N SER A 257 -27.48 -31.29 -16.70
CA SER A 257 -27.75 -30.68 -17.99
C SER A 257 -28.38 -31.77 -18.87
N VAL A 258 -29.61 -31.55 -19.34
CA VAL A 258 -30.39 -32.50 -20.13
C VAL A 258 -30.59 -31.97 -21.55
N SER A 259 -30.19 -32.77 -22.54
CA SER A 259 -30.42 -32.49 -23.95
C SER A 259 -31.38 -33.51 -24.53
N LEU A 260 -32.39 -33.06 -25.28
CA LEU A 260 -33.53 -33.83 -25.79
C LEU A 260 -33.59 -33.77 -27.32
N TYR A 261 -33.75 -34.93 -27.94
CA TYR A 261 -33.73 -35.15 -29.39
C TYR A 261 -34.89 -36.03 -29.83
N ARG A 262 -35.62 -35.64 -30.87
CA ARG A 262 -36.69 -36.47 -31.44
C ARG A 262 -36.10 -37.59 -32.28
N LEU A 263 -36.53 -38.84 -32.03
CA LEU A 263 -36.14 -40.00 -32.84
C LEU A 263 -37.24 -40.37 -33.83
N HIS A 264 -36.83 -40.72 -35.06
CA HIS A 264 -37.70 -41.18 -36.14
C HIS A 264 -37.41 -42.63 -36.53
N SER A 265 -38.42 -43.34 -37.01
CA SER A 265 -38.27 -44.63 -37.66
C SER A 265 -37.67 -44.49 -39.05
N GLY A 266 -37.20 -45.60 -39.64
CA GLY A 266 -36.77 -45.65 -41.04
C GLY A 266 -37.86 -45.25 -42.05
N SER A 267 -39.13 -45.21 -41.63
CA SER A 267 -40.27 -44.72 -42.40
C SER A 267 -40.63 -43.24 -42.11
N GLY A 268 -39.81 -42.51 -41.36
CA GLY A 268 -40.00 -41.09 -41.03
C GLY A 268 -41.02 -40.79 -39.91
N ARG A 269 -41.56 -41.80 -39.21
CA ARG A 269 -42.53 -41.60 -38.11
C ARG A 269 -41.81 -41.36 -36.78
N PRO A 270 -42.22 -40.41 -35.93
CA PRO A 270 -41.58 -40.23 -34.62
C PRO A 270 -41.81 -41.45 -33.73
N ILE A 271 -40.72 -42.01 -33.20
CA ILE A 271 -40.73 -43.14 -32.25
C ILE A 271 -40.78 -42.61 -30.81
N GLY A 272 -40.18 -41.44 -30.55
CA GLY A 272 -40.06 -40.91 -29.20
C GLY A 272 -39.03 -39.78 -29.08
N VAL A 273 -38.64 -39.46 -27.84
CA VAL A 273 -37.58 -38.48 -27.53
C VAL A 273 -36.45 -39.17 -26.78
N ALA A 274 -35.27 -39.18 -27.38
CA ALA A 274 -34.04 -39.56 -26.71
C ALA A 274 -33.52 -38.37 -25.91
N GLY A 275 -33.08 -38.63 -24.68
CA GLY A 275 -32.48 -37.63 -23.83
C GLY A 275 -31.12 -38.08 -23.30
N LEU A 276 -30.27 -37.11 -23.09
CA LEU A 276 -28.95 -37.29 -22.53
C LEU A 276 -28.77 -36.37 -21.33
N ALA A 277 -28.40 -36.95 -20.18
CA ALA A 277 -28.19 -36.23 -18.94
C ALA A 277 -26.71 -36.29 -18.51
N THR A 278 -26.13 -35.12 -18.25
CA THR A 278 -24.77 -34.96 -17.71
C THR A 278 -24.82 -34.33 -16.33
N ASP A 279 -24.12 -34.89 -15.34
CA ASP A 279 -23.96 -34.28 -14.02
C ASP A 279 -22.99 -33.10 -14.11
N VAL A 280 -23.50 -31.88 -13.90
CA VAL A 280 -22.72 -30.64 -13.94
C VAL A 280 -22.46 -30.07 -12.54
N THR A 281 -22.79 -30.82 -11.48
CA THR A 281 -22.69 -30.36 -10.09
C THR A 281 -21.26 -29.97 -9.71
N GLY A 282 -20.28 -30.85 -9.98
CA GLY A 282 -18.87 -30.59 -9.67
C GLY A 282 -18.28 -29.43 -10.48
N ARG A 283 -18.59 -29.37 -11.78
CA ARG A 283 -18.13 -28.30 -12.67
C ARG A 283 -18.66 -26.93 -12.24
N ARG A 284 -19.96 -26.83 -11.95
CA ARG A 284 -20.59 -25.57 -11.49
C ARG A 284 -20.06 -25.13 -10.13
N ARG A 285 -19.82 -26.06 -9.19
CA ARG A 285 -19.18 -25.74 -7.90
C ARG A 285 -17.77 -25.18 -8.11
N ALA A 286 -16.95 -25.83 -8.94
CA ALA A 286 -15.61 -25.36 -9.25
C ALA A 286 -15.61 -23.99 -9.96
N GLU A 287 -16.53 -23.75 -10.90
CA GLU A 287 -16.69 -22.45 -11.55
C GLU A 287 -17.11 -21.34 -10.57
N GLN A 288 -18.02 -21.64 -9.64
CA GLN A 288 -18.42 -20.70 -8.59
C GLN A 288 -17.29 -20.42 -7.60
N GLU A 289 -16.52 -21.45 -7.21
CA GLU A 289 -15.35 -21.29 -6.35
C GLU A 289 -14.26 -20.46 -7.04
N ALA A 290 -13.96 -20.74 -8.30
CA ALA A 290 -13.00 -19.96 -9.09
C ALA A 290 -13.44 -18.49 -9.24
N ALA A 291 -14.74 -18.25 -9.46
CA ALA A 291 -15.28 -16.90 -9.50
C ALA A 291 -15.21 -16.19 -8.14
N GLY A 292 -15.37 -16.90 -7.02
CA GLY A 292 -15.16 -16.38 -5.67
C GLY A 292 -13.71 -16.02 -5.39
N VAL A 293 -12.77 -16.93 -5.69
CA VAL A 293 -11.32 -16.69 -5.53
C VAL A 293 -10.87 -15.50 -6.37
N ARG A 294 -11.32 -15.40 -7.62
CA ARG A 294 -10.99 -14.28 -8.50
C ARG A 294 -11.50 -12.94 -7.95
N ARG A 295 -12.70 -12.91 -7.38
CA ARG A 295 -13.23 -11.70 -6.71
C ARG A 295 -12.40 -11.31 -5.50
N ASN A 296 -12.02 -12.27 -4.65
CA ASN A 296 -11.19 -12.01 -3.46
C ASN A 296 -9.81 -11.48 -3.85
N LEU A 297 -9.17 -12.05 -4.88
CA LEU A 297 -7.89 -11.57 -5.40
C LEU A 297 -7.99 -10.16 -5.99
N ALA A 298 -9.07 -9.85 -6.71
CA ALA A 298 -9.30 -8.51 -7.24
C ALA A 298 -9.43 -7.48 -6.10
N LEU A 299 -10.17 -7.82 -5.04
CA LEU A 299 -10.34 -6.97 -3.86
C LEU A 299 -9.01 -6.71 -3.14
N LEU A 300 -8.17 -7.74 -2.96
CA LEU A 300 -6.84 -7.59 -2.35
C LEU A 300 -5.89 -6.75 -3.21
N ASN A 301 -6.01 -6.83 -4.53
CA ASN A 301 -5.22 -6.01 -5.44
C ASN A 301 -5.67 -4.54 -5.38
N GLU A 302 -6.97 -4.27 -5.37
CA GLU A 302 -7.52 -2.91 -5.20
C GLU A 302 -7.15 -2.33 -3.84
N ALA A 303 -7.28 -3.10 -2.77
CA ALA A 303 -6.80 -2.75 -1.44
C ALA A 303 -5.31 -2.37 -1.45
N GLY A 304 -4.52 -3.02 -2.31
CA GLY A 304 -3.10 -2.73 -2.42
C GLY A 304 -2.70 -1.53 -3.22
N ALA A 305 -3.54 -1.10 -4.15
CA ALA A 305 -3.33 0.12 -4.89
C ALA A 305 -3.81 1.35 -4.09
N ARG A 306 -4.82 1.19 -3.22
CA ARG A 306 -5.44 2.31 -2.50
C ARG A 306 -4.96 2.50 -1.07
N ILE A 307 -4.86 1.42 -0.28
CA ILE A 307 -4.60 1.54 1.16
C ILE A 307 -3.14 1.94 1.42
N GLY A 308 -2.95 3.06 2.10
CA GLY A 308 -1.64 3.58 2.47
C GLY A 308 -1.02 4.48 1.41
N THR A 309 -1.84 5.06 0.52
CA THR A 309 -1.36 6.12 -0.38
C THR A 309 -1.18 7.47 0.33
N SER A 310 -1.67 7.60 1.56
CA SER A 310 -1.55 8.78 2.40
C SER A 310 -0.94 8.45 3.77
N LEU A 311 -0.21 9.39 4.36
CA LEU A 311 0.28 9.34 5.75
C LEU A 311 -0.73 9.91 6.75
N ASP A 312 -1.97 10.14 6.32
CA ASP A 312 -3.09 10.46 7.20
C ASP A 312 -3.83 9.19 7.65
N LEU A 313 -3.95 9.04 8.97
CA LEU A 313 -4.59 7.91 9.64
C LEU A 313 -6.08 7.84 9.30
N GLU A 314 -6.77 8.98 9.23
CA GLU A 314 -8.20 9.05 8.91
C GLU A 314 -8.45 8.72 7.43
N THR A 315 -7.60 9.24 6.54
CA THR A 315 -7.63 8.91 5.11
C THR A 315 -7.39 7.41 4.88
N THR A 316 -6.38 6.82 5.49
CA THR A 316 -6.09 5.37 5.38
C THR A 316 -7.26 4.51 5.87
N ALA A 317 -7.91 4.90 6.98
CA ALA A 317 -9.08 4.20 7.48
C ALA A 317 -10.27 4.30 6.52
N ARG A 318 -10.46 5.46 5.85
CA ARG A 318 -11.49 5.66 4.82
C ARG A 318 -11.22 4.84 3.56
N GLU A 319 -9.96 4.81 3.09
CA GLU A 319 -9.54 3.97 1.95
C GLU A 319 -9.88 2.49 2.18
N LEU A 320 -9.65 1.97 3.40
CA LEU A 320 -10.05 0.61 3.76
C LEU A 320 -11.57 0.41 3.58
N LEU A 321 -12.37 1.36 4.05
CA LEU A 321 -13.83 1.26 3.98
C LEU A 321 -14.36 1.38 2.55
N ASP A 322 -13.76 2.25 1.73
CA ASP A 322 -14.12 2.44 0.31
C ASP A 322 -13.84 1.19 -0.53
N VAL A 323 -12.83 0.40 -0.15
CA VAL A 323 -12.55 -0.90 -0.77
C VAL A 323 -13.53 -1.96 -0.26
N ALA A 324 -13.81 -1.98 1.05
CA ALA A 324 -14.64 -3.02 1.66
C ALA A 324 -16.15 -2.88 1.35
N VAL A 325 -16.66 -1.65 1.17
CA VAL A 325 -18.08 -1.37 0.92
C VAL A 325 -18.27 -0.87 -0.52
N PRO A 326 -19.16 -1.47 -1.33
CA PRO A 326 -20.08 -2.57 -1.04
C PRO A 326 -19.52 -3.96 -1.37
N GLN A 327 -18.27 -4.07 -1.84
CA GLN A 327 -17.77 -5.29 -2.49
C GLN A 327 -17.64 -6.50 -1.54
N PHE A 328 -17.31 -6.26 -0.28
CA PHE A 328 -17.11 -7.30 0.75
C PHE A 328 -18.22 -7.34 1.80
N CYS A 329 -18.72 -6.15 2.19
CA CYS A 329 -19.72 -5.97 3.22
C CYS A 329 -20.64 -4.78 2.92
N ASP A 330 -21.78 -4.72 3.61
CA ASP A 330 -22.81 -3.72 3.40
C ASP A 330 -22.60 -2.49 4.30
N LEU A 331 -21.97 -2.68 5.47
CA LEU A 331 -21.60 -1.63 6.40
C LEU A 331 -20.24 -1.93 7.03
N ALA A 332 -19.43 -0.90 7.25
CA ALA A 332 -18.17 -1.03 7.95
C ALA A 332 -17.79 0.20 8.78
N SER A 333 -17.00 -0.01 9.83
CA SER A 333 -16.44 1.06 10.66
C SER A 333 -15.02 0.73 11.10
N VAL A 334 -14.22 1.77 11.32
CA VAL A 334 -12.88 1.68 11.90
C VAL A 334 -12.82 2.53 13.17
N ASP A 335 -12.44 1.90 14.28
CA ASP A 335 -12.21 2.55 15.56
C ASP A 335 -10.73 2.39 15.93
N LEU A 336 -10.00 3.49 16.10
CA LEU A 336 -8.58 3.49 16.50
C LEU A 336 -8.43 3.92 17.95
N TYR A 337 -7.36 3.49 18.63
CA TYR A 337 -7.10 3.94 19.99
C TYR A 337 -6.87 5.45 20.06
N GLN A 338 -7.46 6.12 21.05
CA GLN A 338 -7.33 7.57 21.21
C GLN A 338 -5.87 7.99 21.44
N GLY A 339 -5.11 7.24 22.24
CA GLY A 339 -3.67 7.49 22.44
C GLY A 339 -2.84 7.41 21.15
N LEU A 340 -3.27 6.60 20.18
CA LEU A 340 -2.64 6.53 18.85
C LEU A 340 -2.81 7.85 18.08
N LEU A 341 -3.97 8.50 18.24
CA LEU A 341 -4.29 9.78 17.60
C LEU A 341 -3.66 10.97 18.33
N SER A 342 -3.49 10.85 19.65
CA SER A 342 -2.90 11.89 20.51
C SER A 342 -1.37 11.86 20.57
N GLY A 343 -0.71 10.88 19.95
CA GLY A 343 0.76 10.78 19.91
C GLY A 343 1.41 10.17 21.17
N ASP A 344 0.61 9.57 22.07
CA ASP A 344 1.12 9.00 23.31
C ASP A 344 2.07 7.81 23.06
N GLU A 345 3.13 7.73 23.88
CA GLU A 345 4.22 6.75 23.71
C GLU A 345 3.80 5.30 23.96
N THR A 346 2.74 5.09 24.73
CA THR A 346 2.28 3.75 25.11
C THR A 346 1.21 3.28 24.16
N PRO A 347 1.39 2.17 23.43
CA PRO A 347 0.25 1.50 22.83
C PRO A 347 -0.68 1.09 23.98
N PRO A 348 -1.93 1.59 24.05
CA PRO A 348 -2.85 1.17 25.09
C PRO A 348 -3.38 -0.22 24.71
N GLY A 349 -2.55 -1.24 24.86
CA GLY A 349 -2.74 -2.50 24.15
C GLY A 349 -2.61 -3.78 24.97
N LEU A 350 -2.37 -3.71 26.29
CA LEU A 350 -2.24 -4.94 27.10
C LEU A 350 -2.86 -4.89 28.51
N ALA A 351 -3.51 -3.79 28.93
CA ALA A 351 -4.08 -3.75 30.28
C ALA A 351 -5.47 -4.42 30.37
N ASP A 352 -6.53 -3.95 29.69
CA ASP A 352 -7.89 -4.53 29.92
C ASP A 352 -8.87 -4.46 28.72
N GLY A 353 -8.42 -3.99 27.54
CA GLY A 353 -9.30 -3.82 26.36
C GLY A 353 -10.43 -2.80 26.54
N SER A 354 -10.34 -1.98 27.58
CA SER A 354 -11.28 -0.91 27.96
C SER A 354 -10.73 0.49 27.65
N ALA A 355 -9.68 0.58 26.82
CA ALA A 355 -9.09 1.85 26.44
C ALA A 355 -10.05 2.67 25.57
N GLU A 356 -9.82 3.98 25.55
CA GLU A 356 -10.59 4.92 24.72
C GLU A 356 -10.28 4.70 23.24
N LEU A 357 -11.33 4.52 22.45
CA LEU A 357 -11.25 4.46 20.99
C LEU A 357 -12.02 5.63 20.39
N ARG A 358 -11.57 6.09 19.23
CA ARG A 358 -12.27 7.07 18.40
C ARG A 358 -12.67 6.44 17.09
N ARG A 359 -13.92 6.65 16.69
CA ARG A 359 -14.38 6.22 15.37
C ARG A 359 -13.81 7.15 14.31
N VAL A 360 -12.88 6.66 13.51
CA VAL A 360 -12.20 7.47 12.48
C VAL A 360 -12.90 7.40 11.13
N ALA A 361 -13.59 6.29 10.85
CA ALA A 361 -14.28 6.10 9.58
C ALA A 361 -15.53 5.24 9.75
N PHE A 362 -16.54 5.52 8.93
CA PHE A 362 -17.76 4.74 8.77
C PHE A 362 -18.23 4.79 7.31
N ALA A 363 -18.67 3.66 6.77
CA ALA A 363 -19.24 3.56 5.43
C ALA A 363 -20.42 2.59 5.42
N SER A 364 -21.44 2.88 4.60
CA SER A 364 -22.61 2.04 4.41
C SER A 364 -23.15 2.14 3.00
N ALA A 365 -23.55 1.00 2.44
CA ALA A 365 -24.26 0.92 1.16
C ALA A 365 -25.80 0.99 1.31
N VAL A 366 -26.30 1.00 2.55
CA VAL A 366 -27.72 0.80 2.88
C VAL A 366 -28.30 1.95 3.72
N SER A 367 -27.45 2.84 4.26
CA SER A 367 -27.85 3.97 5.11
C SER A 367 -26.92 5.17 4.90
N ASP A 368 -27.47 6.38 4.91
CA ASP A 368 -26.71 7.64 4.79
C ASP A 368 -26.04 8.08 6.12
N GLY A 369 -26.24 7.33 7.22
CA GLY A 369 -25.68 7.65 8.53
C GLY A 369 -25.29 6.43 9.37
N PRO A 370 -24.42 6.62 10.41
CA PRO A 370 -23.99 5.54 11.28
C PRO A 370 -25.16 4.94 12.04
N VAL A 371 -25.40 3.65 11.78
CA VAL A 371 -26.44 2.85 12.42
C VAL A 371 -26.00 2.53 13.85
N PRO A 372 -26.90 2.41 14.85
CA PRO A 372 -26.53 1.98 16.19
C PRO A 372 -25.98 0.54 16.18
N PHE A 373 -24.66 0.40 16.02
CA PHE A 373 -23.91 -0.86 16.24
C PHE A 373 -23.92 -1.31 17.72
N GLY A 374 -24.42 -0.46 18.62
CA GLY A 374 -24.33 -0.61 20.08
C GLY A 374 -25.01 -1.86 20.65
N ASP A 375 -25.96 -2.48 19.94
CA ASP A 375 -26.67 -3.67 20.43
C ASP A 375 -25.92 -4.99 20.22
N ILE A 376 -24.93 -5.02 19.33
CA ILE A 376 -24.21 -6.26 18.96
C ILE A 376 -23.14 -6.61 20.00
N CYS A 377 -22.63 -5.61 20.73
CA CYS A 377 -21.54 -5.76 21.70
C CYS A 377 -21.96 -5.55 23.17
N ARG A 378 -23.25 -5.29 23.48
CA ARG A 378 -23.74 -5.14 24.87
C ARG A 378 -24.41 -6.43 25.39
N VAL A 379 -23.89 -6.92 26.52
CA VAL A 379 -24.59 -7.86 27.40
C VAL A 379 -25.18 -7.03 28.55
N ASN A 380 -26.49 -6.79 28.51
CA ASN A 380 -27.33 -6.33 29.64
C ASN A 380 -27.10 -4.91 30.23
N THR A 381 -27.59 -3.85 29.56
CA THR A 381 -27.86 -2.55 30.22
C THR A 381 -29.11 -1.88 29.65
N VAL A 382 -29.84 -1.16 30.51
CA VAL A 382 -31.23 -0.70 30.37
C VAL A 382 -31.39 0.64 29.61
N GLU A 383 -30.31 1.21 29.07
CA GLU A 383 -30.35 2.51 28.37
C GLU A 383 -30.26 2.36 26.84
N ASP A 384 -31.15 3.08 26.14
CA ASP A 384 -31.27 3.13 24.68
C ASP A 384 -29.91 3.41 23.98
N PRO A 385 -29.53 2.61 22.96
CA PRO A 385 -28.23 2.72 22.31
C PRO A 385 -28.18 3.93 21.35
N LYS A 386 -27.38 4.95 21.70
CA LYS A 386 -27.04 6.04 20.77
C LYS A 386 -26.01 5.57 19.72
N PRO A 387 -26.17 5.90 18.42
CA PRO A 387 -25.17 5.59 17.40
C PRO A 387 -23.89 6.41 17.60
N ILE A 388 -22.73 5.72 17.61
CA ILE A 388 -21.40 6.34 17.70
C ILE A 388 -21.09 7.04 16.38
N GLN A 389 -20.90 8.36 16.43
CA GLN A 389 -20.60 9.18 15.27
C GLN A 389 -19.11 9.12 14.89
N VAL A 390 -18.79 9.40 13.62
CA VAL A 390 -17.40 9.63 13.22
C VAL A 390 -16.84 10.82 14.00
N GLY A 391 -15.66 10.64 14.59
CA GLY A 391 -15.01 11.60 15.46
C GLY A 391 -15.33 11.45 16.95
N GLU A 392 -16.31 10.64 17.34
CA GLU A 392 -16.69 10.43 18.74
C GLU A 392 -15.76 9.45 19.46
N VAL A 393 -15.35 9.80 20.68
CA VAL A 393 -14.55 8.95 21.57
C VAL A 393 -15.49 8.10 22.43
N HIS A 394 -15.23 6.80 22.48
CA HIS A 394 -16.06 5.82 23.19
C HIS A 394 -15.21 4.69 23.79
N ARG A 395 -15.84 3.84 24.61
CA ARG A 395 -15.22 2.66 25.21
C ARG A 395 -16.11 1.45 25.04
N TYR A 396 -15.51 0.31 24.67
CA TYR A 396 -16.23 -0.96 24.64
C TYR A 396 -16.37 -1.53 26.05
N PRO A 397 -17.55 -2.04 26.45
CA PRO A 397 -17.71 -2.75 27.73
C PRO A 397 -16.75 -3.94 27.80
N PHE A 398 -16.17 -4.19 28.98
CA PHE A 398 -15.14 -5.23 29.16
C PHE A 398 -15.58 -6.62 28.67
N ASN A 399 -16.85 -6.97 28.87
CA ASN A 399 -17.45 -8.25 28.48
C ASN A 399 -17.95 -8.30 27.01
N SER A 400 -17.72 -7.24 26.23
CA SER A 400 -18.11 -7.21 24.83
C SER A 400 -17.17 -8.05 23.96
N LEU A 401 -17.69 -8.59 22.85
CA LEU A 401 -16.88 -9.27 21.84
C LEU A 401 -15.85 -8.33 21.19
N CYS A 402 -16.20 -7.05 21.09
CA CYS A 402 -15.33 -5.96 20.65
C CYS A 402 -14.09 -5.80 21.56
N ALA A 403 -14.30 -5.64 22.87
CA ALA A 403 -13.20 -5.54 23.85
C ALA A 403 -12.39 -6.83 23.92
N HIS A 404 -13.02 -7.99 23.78
CA HIS A 404 -12.32 -9.27 23.74
C HIS A 404 -11.43 -9.43 22.49
N ALA A 405 -11.89 -9.01 21.31
CA ALA A 405 -11.09 -9.02 20.08
C ALA A 405 -9.87 -8.09 20.21
N LEU A 406 -10.05 -6.90 20.79
CA LEU A 406 -8.96 -5.96 21.10
C LEU A 406 -7.92 -6.55 22.07
N ARG A 407 -8.34 -7.27 23.12
CA ARG A 407 -7.40 -7.89 24.09
C ARG A 407 -6.66 -9.10 23.55
N THR A 408 -7.35 -9.92 22.76
CA THR A 408 -6.82 -11.22 22.33
C THR A 408 -6.15 -11.18 20.96
N ALA A 409 -6.27 -10.07 20.23
CA ALA A 409 -5.88 -9.95 18.84
C ALA A 409 -6.52 -11.04 17.94
N GLN A 410 -7.70 -11.56 18.33
CA GLN A 410 -8.42 -12.58 17.58
C GLN A 410 -9.73 -12.05 17.00
N VAL A 411 -9.99 -12.42 15.75
CA VAL A 411 -11.27 -12.14 15.08
C VAL A 411 -12.43 -12.82 15.81
N ARG A 412 -13.56 -12.12 15.90
CA ARG A 412 -14.82 -12.63 16.42
C ARG A 412 -15.94 -12.45 15.38
N VAL A 413 -16.81 -13.45 15.29
CA VAL A 413 -18.02 -13.40 14.47
C VAL A 413 -19.20 -13.16 15.40
N VAL A 414 -20.02 -12.16 15.11
CA VAL A 414 -21.26 -11.91 15.84
C VAL A 414 -22.44 -12.21 14.92
N PRO A 415 -23.29 -13.21 15.27
CA PRO A 415 -24.49 -13.48 14.50
C PRO A 415 -25.52 -12.36 14.69
N GLY A 416 -26.30 -12.06 13.65
CA GLY A 416 -27.45 -11.17 13.76
C GLY A 416 -28.48 -11.75 14.74
N ARG A 417 -29.10 -10.90 15.57
CA ARG A 417 -30.19 -11.32 16.46
C ARG A 417 -31.50 -11.41 15.68
N ASP A 418 -32.22 -12.51 15.83
CA ASP A 418 -33.63 -12.61 15.45
C ASP A 418 -34.48 -12.23 16.68
N GLY A 419 -35.07 -11.04 16.68
CA GLY A 419 -35.90 -10.57 17.80
C GLY A 419 -36.79 -9.40 17.41
N SER A 420 -38.08 -9.56 17.66
CA SER A 420 -39.18 -8.66 17.29
C SER A 420 -39.33 -7.39 18.17
N GLU A 421 -38.30 -6.99 18.92
CA GLU A 421 -38.44 -5.92 19.95
C GLU A 421 -37.28 -4.91 20.01
N SER A 422 -36.50 -4.71 18.95
CA SER A 422 -35.49 -3.62 18.94
C SER A 422 -35.38 -2.94 17.57
N LEU A 423 -35.22 -1.61 17.62
CA LEU A 423 -35.18 -0.60 16.55
C LEU A 423 -34.94 -1.14 15.12
N GLU A 424 -35.78 -0.66 14.18
CA GLU A 424 -36.02 -1.14 12.80
C GLU A 424 -34.79 -1.54 11.94
N LEU A 425 -33.57 -1.05 12.24
CA LEU A 425 -32.35 -1.39 11.49
C LEU A 425 -31.45 -2.49 12.12
N GLY A 426 -31.47 -2.71 13.44
CA GLY A 426 -30.70 -3.80 14.07
C GLY A 426 -31.21 -5.19 13.63
N ALA A 427 -32.51 -5.25 13.32
CA ALA A 427 -33.18 -6.41 12.76
C ALA A 427 -32.76 -6.74 11.30
N MET A 428 -32.05 -5.83 10.61
CA MET A 428 -31.61 -6.01 9.23
C MET A 428 -30.22 -6.64 9.10
N LEU A 429 -29.46 -6.81 10.19
CA LEU A 429 -28.12 -7.40 10.14
C LEU A 429 -28.18 -8.94 10.21
N GLN A 430 -27.35 -9.60 9.40
CA GLN A 430 -27.25 -11.06 9.35
C GLN A 430 -26.00 -11.58 10.06
N SER A 431 -24.85 -10.92 9.88
CA SER A 431 -23.60 -11.28 10.56
C SER A 431 -22.61 -10.12 10.55
N THR A 432 -21.82 -9.98 11.61
CA THR A 432 -20.76 -8.98 11.76
C THR A 432 -19.42 -9.66 12.07
N LEU A 433 -18.36 -9.29 11.35
CA LEU A 433 -16.98 -9.61 11.67
C LEU A 433 -16.37 -8.47 12.46
N VAL A 434 -15.78 -8.82 13.61
CA VAL A 434 -15.03 -7.92 14.48
C VAL A 434 -13.56 -8.31 14.36
N VAL A 435 -12.78 -7.47 13.68
CA VAL A 435 -11.41 -7.75 13.26
C VAL A 435 -10.45 -6.79 13.95
N PRO A 436 -9.57 -7.26 14.85
CA PRO A 436 -8.53 -6.41 15.42
C PRO A 436 -7.52 -6.04 14.35
N MET A 437 -7.14 -4.77 14.33
CA MET A 437 -6.12 -4.23 13.41
C MET A 437 -4.76 -4.36 14.10
N VAL A 438 -3.93 -5.27 13.61
CA VAL A 438 -2.63 -5.61 14.24
C VAL A 438 -1.48 -5.23 13.32
N ALA A 439 -0.55 -4.44 13.83
CA ALA A 439 0.71 -4.10 13.18
C ALA A 439 1.87 -4.36 14.15
N ARG A 440 2.90 -5.10 13.72
CA ARG A 440 4.12 -5.39 14.52
C ARG A 440 3.79 -5.86 15.95
N ASP A 441 2.92 -6.86 16.08
CA ASP A 441 2.41 -7.41 17.35
C ASP A 441 1.64 -6.43 18.26
N THR A 442 1.26 -5.26 17.73
CA THR A 442 0.51 -4.23 18.45
C THR A 442 -0.87 -4.06 17.83
N VAL A 443 -1.92 -4.07 18.65
CA VAL A 443 -3.28 -3.75 18.21
C VAL A 443 -3.41 -2.22 18.11
N VAL A 444 -3.61 -1.69 16.90
CA VAL A 444 -3.79 -0.24 16.66
C VAL A 444 -5.25 0.19 16.75
N GLY A 445 -6.18 -0.76 16.59
CA GLY A 445 -7.62 -0.50 16.61
C GLY A 445 -8.46 -1.71 16.23
N LEU A 446 -9.69 -1.44 15.80
CA LEU A 446 -10.71 -2.42 15.46
C LEU A 446 -11.43 -2.04 14.16
N ALA A 447 -11.54 -2.98 13.23
CA ALA A 447 -12.39 -2.89 12.07
C ALA A 447 -13.63 -3.78 12.25
N GLN A 448 -14.81 -3.24 11.94
CA GLN A 448 -16.07 -3.97 11.95
C GLN A 448 -16.63 -4.05 10.53
N PHE A 449 -16.97 -5.26 10.06
CA PHE A 449 -17.59 -5.49 8.75
C PHE A 449 -18.92 -6.20 8.94
N SER A 450 -20.00 -5.69 8.37
CA SER A 450 -21.35 -6.23 8.58
C SER A 450 -22.10 -6.46 7.28
N ARG A 451 -22.83 -7.58 7.23
CA ARG A 451 -23.74 -7.95 6.12
C ARG A 451 -25.18 -7.91 6.59
N THR A 452 -26.07 -7.44 5.73
CA THR A 452 -27.51 -7.34 5.94
C THR A 452 -28.25 -8.63 5.57
N LYS A 453 -29.51 -8.77 6.02
CA LYS A 453 -30.41 -9.88 5.72
C LYS A 453 -30.71 -9.90 4.23
N GLY A 454 -30.15 -10.89 3.54
CA GLY A 454 -30.19 -11.00 2.07
C GLY A 454 -28.82 -11.34 1.47
N SER A 455 -27.75 -11.03 2.18
CA SER A 455 -26.37 -11.41 1.85
C SER A 455 -26.00 -12.77 2.47
N GLU A 456 -25.04 -13.51 1.92
CA GLU A 456 -24.57 -14.75 2.55
C GLU A 456 -23.81 -14.45 3.87
N PRO A 457 -24.01 -15.23 4.95
CA PRO A 457 -23.26 -15.05 6.20
C PRO A 457 -21.76 -15.15 5.95
N PHE A 458 -20.95 -14.46 6.77
CA PHE A 458 -19.50 -14.57 6.68
C PHE A 458 -19.01 -16.01 6.95
N GLY A 459 -18.26 -16.57 6.00
CA GLY A 459 -17.59 -17.87 6.15
C GLY A 459 -16.11 -17.75 6.55
N GLU A 460 -15.42 -18.89 6.68
CA GLU A 460 -13.99 -18.91 7.07
C GLU A 460 -13.09 -18.21 6.03
N ARG A 461 -13.45 -18.30 4.73
CA ARG A 461 -12.73 -17.59 3.66
C ARG A 461 -12.90 -16.07 3.77
N ASP A 462 -14.10 -15.60 4.11
CA ASP A 462 -14.35 -14.17 4.34
C ASP A 462 -13.58 -13.66 5.57
N ARG A 463 -13.50 -14.48 6.62
CA ARG A 463 -12.74 -14.18 7.82
C ARG A 463 -11.25 -13.96 7.50
N ALA A 464 -10.64 -14.86 6.72
CA ALA A 464 -9.25 -14.72 6.29
C ALA A 464 -9.03 -13.45 5.46
N LEU A 465 -9.95 -13.14 4.54
CA LEU A 465 -9.89 -11.92 3.72
C LEU A 465 -10.01 -10.65 4.57
N ALA A 466 -10.91 -10.63 5.55
CA ALA A 466 -11.09 -9.48 6.44
C ALA A 466 -9.83 -9.23 7.30
N VAL A 467 -9.16 -10.30 7.76
CA VAL A 467 -7.87 -10.19 8.47
C VAL A 467 -6.81 -9.55 7.58
N GLU A 468 -6.71 -9.98 6.34
CA GLU A 468 -5.70 -9.44 5.41
C GLU A 468 -5.94 -7.96 5.10
N LEU A 469 -7.20 -7.56 4.85
CA LEU A 469 -7.56 -6.15 4.64
C LEU A 469 -7.25 -5.29 5.88
N ALA A 470 -7.63 -5.78 7.07
CA ALA A 470 -7.38 -5.07 8.32
C ALA A 470 -5.89 -4.99 8.66
N ALA A 471 -5.11 -6.05 8.40
CA ALA A 471 -3.67 -6.07 8.63
C ALA A 471 -2.95 -5.06 7.73
N ARG A 472 -3.35 -4.96 6.46
CA ARG A 472 -2.78 -3.99 5.52
C ARG A 472 -3.02 -2.55 5.95
N ALA A 473 -4.26 -2.23 6.32
CA ALA A 473 -4.59 -0.91 6.87
C ALA A 473 -3.87 -0.65 8.20
N ALA A 474 -3.75 -1.66 9.07
CA ALA A 474 -3.03 -1.53 10.33
C ALA A 474 -1.55 -1.16 10.13
N VAL A 475 -0.87 -1.81 9.18
CA VAL A 475 0.53 -1.51 8.86
C VAL A 475 0.68 -0.09 8.31
N SER A 476 -0.18 0.34 7.40
CA SER A 476 -0.15 1.70 6.86
C SER A 476 -0.43 2.76 7.95
N ILE A 477 -1.37 2.48 8.85
CA ILE A 477 -1.69 3.33 10.02
C ILE A 477 -0.50 3.41 10.99
N ASP A 478 0.16 2.29 11.29
CA ASP A 478 1.34 2.27 12.17
C ASP A 478 2.54 2.99 11.52
N ASN A 479 2.74 2.82 10.21
CA ASN A 479 3.77 3.55 9.47
C ASN A 479 3.51 5.06 9.48
N ALA A 480 2.28 5.50 9.24
CA ALA A 480 1.88 6.90 9.32
C ALA A 480 2.12 7.50 10.72
N ARG A 481 1.82 6.74 11.77
CA ARG A 481 2.13 7.13 13.16
C ARG A 481 3.62 7.27 13.42
N LEU A 482 4.43 6.27 13.02
CA LEU A 482 5.87 6.29 13.25
C LEU A 482 6.53 7.48 12.56
N TYR A 483 6.12 7.74 11.31
CA TYR A 483 6.58 8.87 10.53
C TYR A 483 6.24 10.21 11.21
N ARG A 484 4.98 10.40 11.62
CA ARG A 484 4.55 11.62 12.32
C ARG A 484 5.35 11.88 13.60
N ARG A 485 5.64 10.83 14.37
CA ARG A 485 6.43 10.93 15.61
C ARG A 485 7.88 11.32 15.34
N GLU A 486 8.50 10.75 14.32
CA GLU A 486 9.86 11.10 13.93
C GLU A 486 9.94 12.56 13.50
N HIS A 487 8.97 13.00 12.68
CA HIS A 487 8.86 14.37 12.20
C HIS A 487 8.67 15.39 13.35
N GLU A 488 7.75 15.13 14.28
CA GLU A 488 7.49 16.04 15.40
C GLU A 488 8.73 16.21 16.31
N ARG A 489 9.50 15.13 16.52
CA ARG A 489 10.74 15.17 17.32
C ARG A 489 11.85 15.94 16.64
N ALA A 490 12.02 15.74 15.33
CA ALA A 490 12.97 16.50 14.51
C ALA A 490 12.67 18.00 14.59
N LEU A 491 11.40 18.38 14.43
CA LEU A 491 10.97 19.77 14.44
C LEU A 491 11.08 20.44 15.82
N ILE A 492 10.83 19.72 16.92
CA ILE A 492 11.07 20.21 18.28
C ILE A 492 12.56 20.44 18.52
N LEU A 493 13.42 19.51 18.12
CA LEU A 493 14.87 19.67 18.25
C LEU A 493 15.35 20.88 17.45
N GLN A 494 14.95 21.00 16.19
CA GLN A 494 15.31 22.10 15.31
C GLN A 494 14.90 23.46 15.88
N ARG A 495 13.63 23.61 16.32
CA ARG A 495 13.17 24.85 16.96
C ARG A 495 13.91 25.19 18.24
N SER A 496 14.38 24.19 18.99
CA SER A 496 15.18 24.41 20.19
C SER A 496 16.63 24.84 19.89
N LEU A 497 17.11 24.56 18.68
CA LEU A 497 18.46 24.89 18.22
C LEU A 497 18.56 26.24 17.51
N LEU A 498 17.44 26.89 17.15
CA LEU A 498 17.40 28.24 16.59
C LEU A 498 17.21 29.31 17.69
N PRO A 499 17.56 30.59 17.45
CA PRO A 499 17.35 31.66 18.43
C PRO A 499 15.86 31.83 18.77
N PRO A 500 15.47 31.92 20.06
CA PRO A 500 14.09 32.17 20.42
C PRO A 500 13.72 33.66 20.22
N GLY A 501 12.70 33.92 19.41
CA GLY A 501 12.12 35.26 19.22
C GLY A 501 12.84 36.12 18.17
N ASP A 502 12.36 37.35 18.00
CA ASP A 502 12.97 38.33 17.09
C ASP A 502 14.18 38.97 17.79
N PRO A 503 15.40 38.85 17.23
CA PRO A 503 16.59 39.41 17.85
C PRO A 503 16.58 40.94 17.77
N GLU A 504 16.72 41.60 18.92
CA GLU A 504 16.90 43.06 19.01
C GLU A 504 18.40 43.39 18.98
N ALA A 505 18.80 44.43 18.23
CA ALA A 505 20.18 44.87 18.11
C ALA A 505 20.29 46.40 18.08
N ALA A 506 21.28 46.96 18.78
CA ALA A 506 21.49 48.40 18.82
C ALA A 506 21.86 48.95 17.43
N GLY A 507 21.11 49.95 16.96
CA GLY A 507 21.33 50.60 15.67
C GLY A 507 21.02 49.74 14.44
N LEU A 508 20.35 48.59 14.61
CA LEU A 508 19.87 47.72 13.53
C LEU A 508 18.40 47.37 13.75
N ASP A 509 17.62 47.43 12.69
CA ASP A 509 16.31 46.77 12.60
C ASP A 509 16.50 45.42 11.92
N ILE A 510 16.04 44.33 12.53
CA ILE A 510 16.37 42.96 12.10
C ILE A 510 15.09 42.17 11.84
N ALA A 511 15.06 41.47 10.71
CA ALA A 511 14.06 40.45 10.41
C ALA A 511 14.76 39.15 10.02
N CYS A 512 14.29 38.05 10.57
CA CYS A 512 14.82 36.72 10.26
C CYS A 512 13.71 35.81 9.76
N ARG A 513 14.04 34.95 8.80
CA ARG A 513 13.17 33.89 8.29
C ARG A 513 13.95 32.60 8.20
N TYR A 514 13.27 31.53 8.57
CA TYR A 514 13.78 30.20 8.43
C TYR A 514 12.68 29.29 7.88
N LEU A 515 12.95 28.67 6.74
CA LEU A 515 12.04 27.75 6.07
C LEU A 515 12.76 26.41 5.93
N PRO A 516 12.28 25.34 6.60
CA PRO A 516 12.89 24.03 6.47
C PRO A 516 12.62 23.44 5.08
N GLY A 517 13.63 22.80 4.49
CA GLY A 517 13.57 22.08 3.23
C GLY A 517 12.74 20.82 3.36
N ASN A 518 11.66 20.71 2.57
CA ASN A 518 10.69 19.61 2.50
C ASN A 518 10.13 19.09 3.85
N ALA A 519 8.81 19.15 3.99
CA ALA A 519 8.03 18.82 5.21
C ALA A 519 8.06 17.34 5.67
N ALA A 520 9.02 16.55 5.21
CA ALA A 520 9.04 15.10 5.37
C ALA A 520 9.76 14.62 6.63
N THR A 521 11.08 14.82 6.78
CA THR A 521 11.82 13.99 7.78
C THR A 521 13.17 14.51 8.25
N GLU A 522 13.69 15.59 7.68
CA GLU A 522 15.09 15.95 7.89
C GLU A 522 15.19 17.33 8.56
N VAL A 523 15.91 17.39 9.68
CA VAL A 523 16.38 18.65 10.26
C VAL A 523 17.56 19.10 9.40
N GLY A 524 17.58 20.30 8.85
CA GLY A 524 18.75 20.71 8.07
C GLY A 524 19.83 21.38 8.90
N GLY A 525 20.88 21.75 8.17
CA GLY A 525 22.15 22.24 8.69
C GLY A 525 22.21 23.75 8.87
N ASP A 526 21.24 24.48 8.30
CA ASP A 526 21.21 25.94 8.28
C ASP A 526 20.96 26.56 9.65
N TRP A 527 21.69 27.64 9.95
CA TRP A 527 21.43 28.47 11.10
C TRP A 527 21.75 29.93 10.86
N PHE A 528 21.14 30.77 11.69
CA PHE A 528 21.55 32.16 11.87
C PHE A 528 21.63 32.47 13.36
N ASP A 529 22.40 33.49 13.71
CA ASP A 529 22.39 34.06 15.05
C ASP A 529 22.68 35.56 15.00
N VAL A 530 22.11 36.28 15.95
CA VAL A 530 22.36 37.70 16.20
C VAL A 530 22.82 37.81 17.64
N ILE A 531 24.05 38.27 17.82
CA ILE A 531 24.73 38.24 19.12
C ILE A 531 25.12 39.67 19.47
N GLU A 532 24.57 40.17 20.57
CA GLU A 532 24.98 41.43 21.16
C GLU A 532 26.41 41.30 21.71
N LEU A 533 27.29 42.17 21.23
CA LEU A 533 28.68 42.25 21.62
C LEU A 533 28.91 43.46 22.55
N PRO A 534 30.00 43.46 23.31
CA PRO A 534 30.35 44.61 24.11
C PRO A 534 30.48 45.91 23.30
N GLY A 535 29.99 47.02 23.87
CA GLY A 535 30.01 48.33 23.20
C GLY A 535 28.82 48.56 22.26
N HIS A 536 27.69 47.89 22.48
CA HIS A 536 26.50 47.94 21.62
C HIS A 536 26.75 47.47 20.18
N ARG A 537 27.86 46.76 19.95
CA ARG A 537 28.15 46.16 18.65
C ARG A 537 27.31 44.91 18.47
N THR A 538 27.05 44.53 17.23
CA THR A 538 26.23 43.35 16.93
C THR A 538 26.97 42.43 15.99
N ALA A 539 27.10 41.16 16.36
CA ALA A 539 27.54 40.10 15.47
C ALA A 539 26.34 39.48 14.74
N LEU A 540 26.40 39.45 13.42
CA LEU A 540 25.46 38.78 12.53
C LEU A 540 26.12 37.54 11.95
N VAL A 541 25.44 36.41 12.04
CA VAL A 541 25.98 35.10 11.66
C VAL A 541 24.96 34.36 10.84
N VAL A 542 25.39 33.83 9.70
CA VAL A 542 24.64 32.83 8.93
C VAL A 542 25.61 31.73 8.53
N GLY A 543 25.16 30.48 8.61
CA GLY A 543 25.96 29.35 8.17
C GLY A 543 25.10 28.16 7.81
N ASP A 544 25.74 27.22 7.13
CA ASP A 544 25.16 25.95 6.71
C ASP A 544 26.15 24.81 7.01
N VAL A 545 25.65 23.71 7.55
CA VAL A 545 26.41 22.48 7.75
C VAL A 545 26.08 21.51 6.63
N MET A 546 27.10 21.19 5.84
CA MET A 546 26.98 20.32 4.68
C MET A 546 26.42 18.93 5.07
N GLY A 547 25.28 18.58 4.46
CA GLY A 547 24.55 17.36 4.74
C GLY A 547 23.18 17.63 5.35
N ARG A 548 22.42 16.57 5.65
CA ARG A 548 21.03 16.71 6.13
C ARG A 548 20.68 15.72 7.22
N GLY A 549 19.64 16.02 7.97
CA GLY A 549 19.12 15.19 9.04
C GLY A 549 19.79 15.44 10.40
N LEU A 550 19.48 14.57 11.36
CA LEU A 550 19.80 14.76 12.78
C LEU A 550 21.29 15.04 13.06
N ARG A 551 22.21 14.48 12.27
CA ARG A 551 23.66 14.69 12.46
C ARG A 551 24.10 16.12 12.10
N ALA A 552 23.61 16.65 10.97
CA ALA A 552 23.89 18.02 10.56
C ALA A 552 23.35 19.01 11.60
N ALA A 553 22.15 18.75 12.12
CA ALA A 553 21.55 19.55 13.19
C ALA A 553 22.37 19.58 14.48
N VAL A 554 22.98 18.46 14.88
CA VAL A 554 23.83 18.40 16.07
C VAL A 554 25.10 19.21 15.85
N ALA A 555 25.77 19.05 14.70
CA ALA A 555 26.96 19.82 14.36
C ALA A 555 26.64 21.33 14.27
N MET A 556 25.51 21.71 13.67
CA MET A 556 25.00 23.09 13.65
C MET A 556 24.83 23.64 15.07
N GLY A 557 24.18 22.88 15.96
CA GLY A 557 23.98 23.30 17.36
C GLY A 557 25.30 23.51 18.12
N GLU A 558 26.29 22.66 17.88
CA GLU A 558 27.64 22.79 18.44
C GLU A 558 28.39 24.01 17.88
N LEU A 559 28.37 24.20 16.55
CA LEU A 559 28.99 25.36 15.88
C LEU A 559 28.34 26.66 16.32
N ARG A 560 27.01 26.75 16.37
CA ARG A 560 26.29 27.92 16.86
C ARG A 560 26.66 28.26 18.30
N THR A 561 26.72 27.25 19.18
CA THR A 561 27.13 27.44 20.57
C THR A 561 28.58 27.91 20.68
N ALA A 562 29.47 27.37 19.85
CA ALA A 562 30.86 27.78 19.76
C ALA A 562 30.97 29.24 19.29
N VAL A 563 30.28 29.63 18.21
CA VAL A 563 30.25 31.01 17.70
C VAL A 563 29.84 31.95 18.82
N ARG A 564 28.74 31.68 19.51
CA ARG A 564 28.24 32.52 20.61
C ARG A 564 29.25 32.65 21.74
N THR A 565 29.96 31.58 22.08
CA THR A 565 30.99 31.60 23.12
C THR A 565 32.21 32.42 22.69
N LEU A 566 32.64 32.28 21.43
CA LEU A 566 33.77 33.02 20.86
C LEU A 566 33.45 34.52 20.68
N ALA A 567 32.23 34.84 20.26
CA ALA A 567 31.73 36.20 20.13
C ALA A 567 31.78 36.96 21.47
N LEU A 568 31.40 36.31 22.57
CA LEU A 568 31.49 36.90 23.92
C LEU A 568 32.93 37.17 24.40
N LEU A 569 33.93 36.58 23.76
CA LEU A 569 35.35 36.90 24.02
C LEU A 569 35.82 38.15 23.25
N ASP A 570 34.95 38.75 22.44
CA ASP A 570 35.20 39.96 21.66
C ASP A 570 36.43 39.85 20.74
N LEU A 571 36.53 38.71 20.05
CA LEU A 571 37.55 38.40 19.05
C LEU A 571 37.23 39.06 17.71
N GLU A 572 38.26 39.28 16.89
CA GLU A 572 38.07 39.76 15.51
C GLU A 572 37.39 38.68 14.63
N PRO A 573 36.56 39.05 13.64
CA PRO A 573 35.83 38.10 12.78
C PRO A 573 36.68 36.96 12.21
N ALA A 574 37.88 37.26 11.72
CA ALA A 574 38.80 36.26 11.18
C ALA A 574 39.26 35.25 12.25
N GLU A 575 39.54 35.72 13.49
CA GLU A 575 39.93 34.86 14.61
C GLU A 575 38.77 33.95 15.06
N VAL A 576 37.53 34.47 15.03
CA VAL A 576 36.33 33.66 15.32
C VAL A 576 36.22 32.53 14.30
N LEU A 577 36.31 32.80 13.00
CA LEU A 577 36.23 31.77 11.97
C LEU A 577 37.39 30.77 12.05
N SER A 578 38.62 31.22 12.36
CA SER A 578 39.75 30.30 12.58
C SER A 578 39.52 29.36 13.77
N ALA A 579 38.99 29.86 14.88
CA ALA A 579 38.65 29.02 16.01
C ALA A 579 37.50 28.04 15.70
N LEU A 580 36.52 28.47 14.89
CA LEU A 580 35.43 27.59 14.42
C LEU A 580 35.93 26.51 13.46
N ASP A 581 36.90 26.81 12.59
CA ASP A 581 37.51 25.84 11.69
C ASP A 581 38.22 24.72 12.46
N GLU A 582 38.93 25.07 13.55
CA GLU A 582 39.54 24.09 14.46
C GLU A 582 38.48 23.21 15.15
N ILE A 583 37.35 23.80 15.57
CA ILE A 583 36.24 23.07 16.20
C ILE A 583 35.57 22.13 15.20
N ALA A 584 35.20 22.63 14.01
CA ALA A 584 34.59 21.85 12.93
C ALA A 584 35.46 20.65 12.52
N SER A 585 36.77 20.87 12.39
CA SER A 585 37.75 19.80 12.14
C SER A 585 37.74 18.70 13.21
N GLY A 586 37.44 19.06 14.46
CA GLY A 586 37.32 18.12 15.58
C GLY A 586 36.03 17.29 15.57
N LEU A 587 34.94 17.83 15.03
CA LEU A 587 33.63 17.16 15.00
C LEU A 587 33.62 15.91 14.10
N GLY A 588 34.45 15.89 13.06
CA GLY A 588 34.54 14.78 12.10
C GLY A 588 35.26 13.52 12.59
N THR A 589 35.76 13.47 13.85
CA THR A 589 36.51 12.31 14.35
C THR A 589 35.67 11.49 15.36
N PRO A 590 35.14 10.31 14.99
CA PRO A 590 34.34 9.50 15.90
C PRO A 590 35.27 8.82 16.91
N GLY A 591 35.35 9.39 18.12
CA GLY A 591 36.07 8.76 19.22
C GLY A 591 36.45 9.74 20.31
N GLY A 592 35.59 9.87 21.31
CA GLY A 592 35.91 10.59 22.53
C GLY A 592 37.22 10.08 23.14
N SER A 593 38.23 10.95 23.17
CA SER A 593 39.26 10.96 24.20
C SER A 593 39.90 12.35 24.29
N HIS A 594 39.30 13.20 25.13
CA HIS A 594 40.03 14.31 25.73
C HIS A 594 41.13 13.72 26.64
N THR A 595 42.33 13.51 26.11
CA THR A 595 43.56 13.54 26.93
C THR A 595 44.66 14.21 26.12
N GLY A 596 45.10 15.36 26.62
CA GLY A 596 46.00 16.28 25.93
C GLY A 596 47.29 15.66 25.41
N ALA A 597 47.61 15.98 24.16
CA ALA A 597 48.95 15.85 23.62
C ALA A 597 49.36 17.20 23.02
N ARG A 598 50.48 17.72 23.54
CA ARG A 598 51.13 18.97 23.10
C ARG A 598 51.47 18.93 21.59
N PRO A 599 51.49 20.08 20.90
CA PRO A 599 51.90 20.14 19.50
C PRO A 599 53.42 19.95 19.40
N GLY A 600 53.87 18.83 18.85
CA GLY A 600 55.30 18.59 18.71
C GLY A 600 55.69 17.20 18.25
N SER A 601 55.27 16.77 17.05
CA SER A 601 56.09 15.88 16.20
C SER A 601 55.46 15.68 14.83
N ARG A 602 56.01 16.35 13.81
CA ARG A 602 55.94 15.87 12.41
C ARG A 602 56.62 14.51 12.34
N ALA A 603 55.91 13.46 11.93
CA ALA A 603 56.51 12.21 11.52
C ALA A 603 55.83 11.67 10.25
N LEU A 604 56.64 11.53 9.21
CA LEU A 604 56.32 10.93 7.93
C LEU A 604 55.92 9.46 8.08
N ALA A 605 54.83 9.03 7.45
CA ALA A 605 54.65 7.64 7.04
C ALA A 605 53.70 7.54 5.83
N ARG A 606 54.29 7.37 4.64
CA ARG A 606 53.63 6.77 3.48
C ARG A 606 53.66 5.24 3.64
N GLY A 607 52.54 4.57 3.38
CA GLY A 607 52.48 3.12 3.20
C GLY A 607 51.09 2.63 2.81
N ARG A 608 50.93 2.23 1.55
CA ARG A 608 49.72 1.64 0.95
C ARG A 608 49.35 0.28 1.56
N ALA A 609 48.04 0.04 1.71
CA ALA A 609 47.25 -1.09 1.18
C ALA A 609 46.36 -1.81 2.23
N ALA A 610 45.03 -1.69 2.07
CA ALA A 610 44.04 -2.78 1.98
C ALA A 610 42.62 -2.20 1.98
N ALA A 611 41.77 -2.75 1.10
CA ALA A 611 40.37 -2.38 0.89
C ALA A 611 39.41 -3.05 1.89
N ASP A 612 38.17 -2.55 1.89
CA ASP A 612 36.94 -3.08 2.52
C ASP A 612 36.67 -2.78 4.00
N SER A 613 36.26 -1.54 4.27
CA SER A 613 35.01 -1.18 4.97
C SER A 613 34.89 0.35 4.96
N SER A 614 33.92 0.86 4.23
CA SER A 614 33.64 2.29 4.10
C SER A 614 32.94 2.82 5.37
N ASP A 615 33.64 2.82 6.50
CA ASP A 615 33.40 3.84 7.52
C ASP A 615 34.29 5.02 7.12
N LEU A 616 33.82 5.80 6.15
CA LEU A 616 34.39 7.12 5.91
C LEU A 616 34.18 7.89 7.22
N THR A 617 35.27 8.27 7.86
CA THR A 617 35.29 9.34 8.85
C THR A 617 34.67 10.56 8.16
N GLU A 618 33.37 10.78 8.35
CA GLU A 618 32.63 11.89 7.77
C GLU A 618 33.20 13.17 8.39
N VAL A 619 34.07 13.85 7.64
CA VAL A 619 34.51 15.20 7.97
C VAL A 619 33.29 16.09 7.81
N TYR A 620 32.83 16.70 8.91
CA TYR A 620 31.79 17.72 8.83
C TYR A 620 32.40 18.97 8.20
N LEU A 621 31.80 19.40 7.09
CA LEU A 621 32.13 20.65 6.42
C LEU A 621 30.98 21.62 6.67
N ALA A 622 31.31 22.88 6.95
CA ALA A 622 30.29 23.91 7.13
C ALA A 622 30.73 25.21 6.45
N THR A 623 29.78 25.96 5.91
CA THR A 623 30.00 27.33 5.45
C THR A 623 29.51 28.31 6.51
N CYS A 624 30.16 29.47 6.62
CA CYS A 624 29.76 30.48 7.60
C CYS A 624 30.22 31.87 7.16
N VAL A 625 29.32 32.85 7.27
CA VAL A 625 29.67 34.27 7.21
C VAL A 625 29.47 34.88 8.60
N TYR A 626 30.47 35.63 9.06
CA TYR A 626 30.46 36.31 10.35
C TYR A 626 30.74 37.80 10.14
N ALA A 627 29.81 38.65 10.58
CA ALA A 627 29.89 40.09 10.42
C ALA A 627 29.73 40.79 11.77
N VAL A 628 30.55 41.82 12.05
CA VAL A 628 30.45 42.63 13.28
C VAL A 628 30.15 44.06 12.91
N TYR A 629 28.97 44.54 13.29
CA TYR A 629 28.51 45.90 13.09
C TYR A 629 28.77 46.77 14.32
N ASP A 630 29.39 47.94 14.10
CA ASP A 630 29.51 49.01 15.08
C ASP A 630 28.49 50.12 14.80
N PRO A 631 27.48 50.31 15.66
CA PRO A 631 26.42 51.30 15.42
C PRO A 631 26.86 52.75 15.56
N VAL A 632 28.04 53.01 16.14
CA VAL A 632 28.57 54.36 16.33
C VAL A 632 29.29 54.82 15.07
N THR A 633 30.20 53.97 14.58
CA THR A 633 30.96 54.26 13.36
C THR A 633 30.19 53.88 12.10
N ARG A 634 29.11 53.10 12.23
CA ARG A 634 28.34 52.47 11.15
C ARG A 634 29.20 51.63 10.23
N ARG A 635 30.25 51.01 10.80
CA ARG A 635 31.15 50.12 10.07
C ARG A 635 30.83 48.68 10.40
N CYS A 636 30.90 47.83 9.39
CA CYS A 636 30.69 46.41 9.51
C CYS A 636 31.92 45.66 9.00
N THR A 637 32.51 44.84 9.86
CA THR A 637 33.66 43.99 9.52
C THR A 637 33.18 42.59 9.20
N PHE A 638 33.50 42.07 8.02
CA PHE A 638 33.08 40.75 7.55
C PHE A 638 34.26 39.79 7.43
N ALA A 639 34.02 38.53 7.76
CA ALA A 639 34.85 37.40 7.35
C ALA A 639 33.95 36.28 6.78
N ASN A 640 34.44 35.55 5.78
CA ASN A 640 33.66 34.53 5.08
C ASN A 640 34.43 33.21 4.98
N ALA A 641 33.83 32.11 5.44
CA ALA A 641 34.29 30.74 5.30
C ALA A 641 33.45 29.98 4.27
N GLY A 642 33.67 30.26 2.98
CA GLY A 642 33.06 29.53 1.87
C GLY A 642 31.55 29.71 1.68
N HIS A 643 30.93 30.69 2.35
CA HIS A 643 29.51 30.98 2.29
C HIS A 643 29.16 31.92 1.12
N PRO A 644 27.91 31.92 0.60
CA PRO A 644 27.46 32.88 -0.40
C PRO A 644 27.69 34.35 0.02
N PRO A 645 28.01 35.24 -0.94
CA PRO A 645 28.33 36.63 -0.63
C PRO A 645 27.08 37.40 -0.11
N PRO A 646 27.24 38.21 0.96
CA PRO A 646 26.17 39.10 1.43
C PRO A 646 25.67 40.05 0.34
N VAL A 647 24.40 40.44 0.42
CA VAL A 647 23.82 41.48 -0.46
C VAL A 647 23.64 42.78 0.32
N LEU A 648 24.11 43.89 -0.25
CA LEU A 648 23.93 45.24 0.27
C LEU A 648 23.03 46.04 -0.67
N VAL A 649 22.04 46.73 -0.11
CA VAL A 649 21.19 47.69 -0.81
C VAL A 649 21.33 49.03 -0.12
N GLU A 650 22.03 49.96 -0.76
CA GLU A 650 22.12 51.34 -0.26
C GLU A 650 20.85 52.12 -0.61
N PRO A 651 20.48 53.14 0.20
CA PRO A 651 19.30 53.96 -0.09
C PRO A 651 19.37 54.60 -1.48
N GLY A 652 18.43 54.23 -2.35
CA GLY A 652 18.36 54.75 -3.72
C GLY A 652 19.29 54.06 -4.73
N GLU A 653 20.06 53.05 -4.32
CA GLU A 653 20.90 52.24 -5.22
C GLU A 653 20.35 50.82 -5.41
N ASN A 654 20.81 50.13 -6.46
CA ASN A 654 20.41 48.74 -6.69
C ASN A 654 21.16 47.78 -5.76
N ALA A 655 20.59 46.60 -5.52
CA ALA A 655 21.22 45.53 -4.77
C ALA A 655 22.57 45.09 -5.38
N LEU A 656 23.61 45.08 -4.55
CA LEU A 656 24.99 44.70 -4.88
C LEU A 656 25.44 43.50 -4.04
N LEU A 657 26.08 42.53 -4.68
CA LEU A 657 26.78 41.45 -3.98
C LEU A 657 28.08 42.01 -3.42
N MET A 658 28.33 41.81 -2.14
CA MET A 658 29.53 42.30 -1.46
C MET A 658 30.74 41.44 -1.84
N GLU A 659 31.85 42.07 -2.19
CA GLU A 659 33.13 41.40 -2.48
C GLU A 659 33.88 41.06 -1.18
N VAL A 660 33.35 40.12 -0.40
CA VAL A 660 34.04 39.57 0.78
C VAL A 660 35.05 38.49 0.31
N PRO A 661 36.35 38.56 0.70
CA PRO A 661 37.32 37.54 0.35
C PRO A 661 36.85 36.14 0.77
N PRO A 662 36.71 35.18 -0.17
CA PRO A 662 36.19 33.86 0.16
C PRO A 662 37.28 33.02 0.84
N GLY A 663 37.01 32.58 2.07
CA GLY A 663 37.76 31.53 2.74
C GLY A 663 37.33 30.12 2.29
N MET A 664 38.08 29.10 2.70
CA MET A 664 37.65 27.71 2.57
C MET A 664 36.51 27.40 3.55
N PRO A 665 35.63 26.44 3.25
CA PRO A 665 34.65 25.96 4.23
C PRO A 665 35.33 25.47 5.51
N LEU A 666 34.65 25.67 6.64
CA LEU A 666 35.08 25.19 7.95
C LEU A 666 35.25 23.67 7.94
N GLY A 667 36.31 23.17 8.57
CA GLY A 667 36.64 21.75 8.65
C GLY A 667 37.53 21.24 7.50
N VAL A 668 37.75 22.04 6.45
CA VAL A 668 38.70 21.70 5.37
C VAL A 668 40.14 21.96 5.81
N GLY A 669 40.35 22.98 6.65
CA GLY A 669 41.66 23.56 6.93
C GLY A 669 42.22 24.36 5.75
N GLY A 670 43.00 25.41 6.03
CA GLY A 670 43.49 26.29 4.97
C GLY A 670 44.35 27.47 5.42
N GLU A 671 44.50 28.44 4.53
CA GLU A 671 45.06 29.76 4.82
C GLU A 671 44.17 30.50 5.85
N PRO A 672 44.70 31.46 6.61
CA PRO A 672 43.91 32.28 7.52
C PRO A 672 42.76 33.00 6.81
N PHE A 673 41.62 33.13 7.48
CA PHE A 673 40.51 33.94 6.97
C PHE A 673 40.91 35.41 6.90
N GLU A 674 40.52 36.08 5.81
CA GLU A 674 40.72 37.52 5.65
C GLU A 674 39.45 38.27 6.07
N GLU A 675 39.63 39.49 6.56
CA GLU A 675 38.54 40.38 6.94
C GLU A 675 38.52 41.64 6.08
N ILE A 676 37.31 42.17 5.83
CA ILE A 676 37.12 43.47 5.19
C ILE A 676 36.22 44.35 6.05
N GLU A 677 36.46 45.65 6.02
CA GLU A 677 35.67 46.65 6.73
C GLU A 677 34.90 47.49 5.70
N VAL A 678 33.58 47.57 5.87
CA VAL A 678 32.68 48.31 4.99
C VAL A 678 31.87 49.31 5.80
N GLU A 679 31.79 50.55 5.34
CA GLU A 679 30.91 51.56 5.93
C GLU A 679 29.49 51.37 5.37
N LEU A 680 28.51 51.23 6.26
CA LEU A 680 27.12 51.05 5.87
C LEU A 680 26.35 52.36 6.10
N PRO A 681 25.80 52.99 5.04
CA PRO A 681 25.06 54.23 5.20
C PRO A 681 23.77 54.03 6.01
N ASP A 682 23.26 55.12 6.59
CA ASP A 682 21.97 55.09 7.28
C ASP A 682 20.85 54.70 6.31
N GLY A 683 19.97 53.79 6.72
CA GLY A 683 18.93 53.19 5.90
C GLY A 683 19.39 52.07 4.96
N ALA A 684 20.67 51.71 4.92
CA ALA A 684 21.14 50.59 4.11
C ALA A 684 20.55 49.26 4.59
N LEU A 685 20.24 48.37 3.65
CA LEU A 685 19.74 47.03 3.92
C LEU A 685 20.83 46.00 3.62
N LEU A 686 21.18 45.19 4.62
CA LEU A 686 22.08 44.05 4.50
C LEU A 686 21.26 42.76 4.53
N ALA A 687 21.49 41.86 3.58
CA ALA A 687 20.88 40.53 3.54
C ALA A 687 21.97 39.44 3.57
N LEU A 688 21.88 38.55 4.55
CA LEU A 688 22.66 37.32 4.69
C LEU A 688 21.70 36.13 4.50
N TYR A 689 22.12 35.13 3.74
CA TYR A 689 21.25 34.03 3.35
C TYR A 689 22.06 32.77 3.08
N THR A 690 21.44 31.61 3.27
CA THR A 690 22.00 30.32 2.88
C THR A 690 21.74 30.02 1.41
N ASP A 691 22.49 29.06 0.86
CA ASP A 691 22.42 28.68 -0.56
C ASP A 691 21.05 28.12 -0.95
N GLY A 692 20.31 27.48 -0.04
CA GLY A 692 18.93 27.02 -0.30
C GLY A 692 17.95 28.12 -0.76
N LEU A 693 18.26 29.40 -0.53
CA LEU A 693 17.46 30.53 -1.07
C LEU A 693 17.69 30.76 -2.57
N VAL A 694 18.88 30.45 -3.07
CA VAL A 694 19.36 30.83 -4.41
C VAL A 694 19.75 29.64 -5.29
N GLU A 695 19.91 28.46 -4.72
CA GLU A 695 20.26 27.24 -5.43
C GLU A 695 19.06 26.27 -5.44
N SER A 696 18.76 25.71 -6.62
CA SER A 696 17.74 24.66 -6.77
C SER A 696 18.15 23.70 -7.89
N ARG A 697 17.49 22.53 -8.02
CA ARG A 697 17.81 21.61 -9.13
C ARG A 697 17.63 22.22 -10.52
N ASP A 698 16.70 23.17 -10.63
CA ASP A 698 16.29 23.77 -11.89
C ASP A 698 16.98 25.11 -12.17
N HIS A 699 17.67 25.71 -11.18
CA HIS A 699 18.33 27.00 -11.31
C HIS A 699 19.75 26.97 -10.75
N THR A 700 20.67 27.54 -11.51
CA THR A 700 22.06 27.71 -11.06
C THR A 700 22.18 28.81 -9.99
N LEU A 701 23.22 28.73 -9.15
CA LEU A 701 23.51 29.75 -8.14
C LEU A 701 23.50 31.17 -8.71
N ASP A 702 24.12 31.39 -9.88
CA ASP A 702 24.16 32.71 -10.53
C ASP A 702 22.77 33.24 -10.90
N GLU A 703 21.87 32.36 -11.37
CA GLU A 703 20.50 32.73 -11.71
C GLU A 703 19.69 33.09 -10.45
N GLY A 704 19.84 32.32 -9.38
CA GLY A 704 19.19 32.61 -8.10
C GLY A 704 19.72 33.88 -7.43
N LEU A 705 21.04 34.14 -7.48
CA LEU A 705 21.63 35.39 -7.00
C LEU A 705 21.09 36.60 -7.78
N GLN A 706 20.92 36.47 -9.10
CA GLN A 706 20.33 37.53 -9.90
C GLN A 706 18.85 37.74 -9.55
N ALA A 707 18.08 36.67 -9.37
CA ALA A 707 16.69 36.75 -8.94
C ALA A 707 16.53 37.38 -7.55
N LEU A 708 17.42 37.08 -6.61
CA LEU A 708 17.44 37.69 -5.27
C LEU A 708 17.67 39.20 -5.36
N ARG A 709 18.63 39.63 -6.18
CA ARG A 709 18.88 41.06 -6.43
C ARG A 709 17.66 41.73 -7.04
N ASP A 710 17.03 41.10 -8.02
CA ASP A 710 15.83 41.64 -8.67
C ASP A 710 14.65 41.72 -7.68
N ALA A 711 14.47 40.72 -6.80
CA ALA A 711 13.45 40.74 -5.74
C ALA A 711 13.67 41.89 -4.75
N LEU A 712 14.91 42.10 -4.31
CA LEU A 712 15.29 43.22 -3.44
C LEU A 712 15.19 44.58 -4.12
N ASN A 713 15.30 44.66 -5.45
CA ASN A 713 15.09 45.92 -6.17
C ASN A 713 13.60 46.24 -6.41
N THR A 714 12.72 45.22 -6.37
CA THR A 714 11.31 45.32 -6.80
C THR A 714 10.29 45.32 -5.68
N SER A 715 10.71 45.17 -4.41
CA SER A 715 9.83 45.33 -3.25
C SER A 715 9.40 46.80 -3.10
N ASP A 716 8.48 47.22 -3.97
CA ASP A 716 7.85 48.54 -4.04
C ASP A 716 6.71 48.61 -3.00
N GLY A 717 6.90 49.45 -1.97
CA GLY A 717 5.75 50.11 -1.34
C GLY A 717 5.09 51.04 -2.37
N ALA A 718 3.78 51.29 -2.23
CA ALA A 718 2.92 51.99 -3.20
C ALA A 718 3.35 53.42 -3.65
N ASP A 719 4.51 53.92 -3.23
CA ASP A 719 5.07 55.26 -3.52
C ASP A 719 6.46 55.22 -4.21
N GLY A 720 6.80 54.15 -4.95
CA GLY A 720 7.93 54.15 -5.91
C GLY A 720 9.33 54.31 -5.30
N GLY A 721 9.59 53.62 -4.19
CA GLY A 721 10.87 53.62 -3.48
C GLY A 721 11.39 52.19 -3.24
N ASN A 722 12.71 52.04 -3.35
CA ASN A 722 13.54 50.84 -3.12
C ASN A 722 13.22 50.09 -1.79
N ALA A 723 13.58 48.80 -1.67
CA ALA A 723 13.40 47.94 -0.48
C ALA A 723 13.79 48.59 0.85
N ALA A 724 14.77 49.50 0.83
CA ALA A 724 15.21 50.32 1.95
C ALA A 724 14.10 51.18 2.59
N ALA A 725 12.92 51.31 1.99
CA ALA A 725 11.80 52.11 2.49
C ALA A 725 10.61 51.32 3.07
N GLY A 726 10.41 50.05 2.71
CA GLY A 726 9.30 49.21 3.20
C GLY A 726 9.53 48.64 4.60
N SER A 727 8.53 47.97 5.20
CA SER A 727 8.74 47.17 6.41
C SER A 727 9.67 46.00 6.11
N LEU A 728 10.63 45.68 6.99
CA LEU A 728 11.54 44.55 6.77
C LEU A 728 10.81 43.21 6.62
N GLU A 729 9.72 43.03 7.37
CA GLU A 729 8.90 41.81 7.30
C GLU A 729 8.27 41.61 5.93
N ASP A 730 7.74 42.68 5.33
CA ASP A 730 7.13 42.64 4.00
C ASP A 730 8.19 42.37 2.92
N VAL A 731 9.41 42.89 3.09
CA VAL A 731 10.54 42.64 2.19
C VAL A 731 10.99 41.18 2.28
N CYS A 732 11.11 40.62 3.49
CA CYS A 732 11.36 39.20 3.71
C CYS A 732 10.33 38.31 3.00
N ASP A 733 9.05 38.58 3.22
CA ASP A 733 7.97 37.79 2.66
C ASP A 733 7.90 37.95 1.12
N HIS A 734 8.20 39.14 0.58
CA HIS A 734 8.31 39.37 -0.87
C HIS A 734 9.48 38.61 -1.49
N VAL A 735 10.66 38.62 -0.87
CA VAL A 735 11.84 37.88 -1.34
C VAL A 735 11.54 36.38 -1.37
N LEU A 736 10.99 35.84 -0.29
CA LEU A 736 10.67 34.42 -0.19
C LEU A 736 9.56 33.98 -1.17
N SER A 737 8.54 34.82 -1.39
CA SER A 737 7.46 34.51 -2.35
C SER A 737 7.89 34.69 -3.81
N THR A 738 8.81 35.61 -4.09
CA THR A 738 9.36 35.82 -5.44
C THR A 738 10.34 34.72 -5.83
N LEU A 739 11.14 34.27 -4.88
CA LEU A 739 12.12 33.18 -5.05
C LEU A 739 11.51 31.80 -4.81
N ASP A 740 10.18 31.64 -4.86
CA ASP A 740 9.45 30.39 -4.63
C ASP A 740 9.81 29.32 -5.70
N THR A 741 11.00 28.74 -5.56
CA THR A 741 11.60 27.70 -6.37
C THR A 741 11.35 26.36 -5.71
N HIS A 742 10.09 25.92 -5.61
CA HIS A 742 9.76 24.56 -5.18
C HIS A 742 10.51 24.10 -3.89
N HIS A 743 10.27 24.79 -2.76
CA HIS A 743 10.69 24.58 -1.35
C HIS A 743 10.98 23.13 -0.84
N GLY A 744 11.79 22.33 -1.54
CA GLY A 744 11.74 20.88 -1.44
C GLY A 744 13.06 20.17 -1.26
N GLU A 745 14.20 20.86 -1.27
CA GLU A 745 15.50 20.17 -1.27
C GLU A 745 16.45 20.57 -0.16
N ASP A 746 16.53 21.86 0.18
CA ASP A 746 17.38 22.34 1.27
C ASP A 746 16.67 23.36 2.17
N ASP A 747 17.24 23.57 3.36
CA ASP A 747 16.79 24.59 4.30
C ASP A 747 17.09 26.00 3.76
N ILE A 748 16.35 26.98 4.25
CA ILE A 748 16.57 28.39 3.94
C ILE A 748 16.66 29.15 5.26
N ALA A 749 17.78 29.81 5.50
CA ALA A 749 17.93 30.86 6.49
C ALA A 749 18.14 32.20 5.78
N LEU A 750 17.36 33.20 6.17
CA LEU A 750 17.44 34.57 5.65
C LEU A 750 17.45 35.54 6.84
N LEU A 751 18.52 36.34 6.94
CA LEU A 751 18.70 37.39 7.92
C LEU A 751 18.83 38.71 7.19
N MET A 752 17.88 39.61 7.43
CA MET A 752 17.91 40.99 6.94
C MET A 752 18.16 41.95 8.09
N ALA A 753 19.06 42.91 7.88
CA ALA A 753 19.38 43.96 8.84
C ALA A 753 19.35 45.33 8.15
N ARG A 754 18.52 46.25 8.64
CA ARG A 754 18.50 47.64 8.19
C ARG A 754 19.28 48.51 9.16
N VAL A 755 20.19 49.29 8.60
CA VAL A 755 21.08 50.17 9.35
C VAL A 755 20.33 51.42 9.77
N GLN A 756 20.35 51.72 11.07
CA GLN A 756 19.85 52.98 11.66
C GLN A 756 20.98 53.75 12.36
N GLY A 757 21.97 53.02 12.90
CA GLY A 757 23.03 53.57 13.75
C GLY A 757 22.51 54.08 15.10
N LEU A 758 23.44 54.40 16.01
CA LEU A 758 23.10 55.08 17.25
C LEU A 758 22.90 56.58 17.00
N SER A 759 21.91 57.16 17.67
CA SER A 759 21.66 58.60 17.58
C SER A 759 22.90 59.36 18.08
N ALA A 760 23.31 60.43 17.39
CA ALA A 760 24.44 61.26 17.82
C ALA A 760 24.21 61.87 19.22
N GLY A 761 22.94 62.02 19.63
CA GLY A 761 22.57 62.46 20.97
C GLY A 761 22.80 61.42 22.05
N SER A 762 23.00 60.15 21.69
CA SER A 762 23.23 59.01 22.60
C SER A 762 24.71 58.61 22.69
N VAL A 763 25.61 59.39 22.09
CA VAL A 763 27.06 59.10 22.03
C VAL A 763 27.85 60.30 22.54
N GLY A 764 28.70 60.07 23.54
CA GLY A 764 29.76 61.00 23.92
C GLY A 764 31.11 60.42 23.49
N ASP A 765 31.90 61.11 22.67
CA ASP A 765 33.18 60.62 22.16
C ASP A 765 34.24 61.73 22.22
N TRP A 766 35.30 61.50 23.01
CA TRP A 766 36.31 62.51 23.30
C TRP A 766 37.73 61.94 23.21
N HIS A 767 38.63 62.75 22.64
CA HIS A 767 40.07 62.49 22.65
C HIS A 767 40.73 63.29 23.77
N LEU A 768 41.53 62.60 24.58
CA LEU A 768 42.21 63.12 25.75
C LEU A 768 43.73 62.91 25.59
N PRO A 769 44.55 63.94 25.84
CA PRO A 769 46.00 63.78 25.83
C PRO A 769 46.44 62.85 26.98
N SER A 770 47.58 62.19 26.82
CA SER A 770 48.16 61.36 27.89
C SER A 770 48.83 62.21 28.96
N ALA A 771 48.01 62.86 29.80
CA ALA A 771 48.45 63.76 30.86
C ALA A 771 47.66 63.52 32.16
N PRO A 772 48.24 63.75 33.36
CA PRO A 772 47.54 63.54 34.63
C PRO A 772 46.22 64.33 34.77
N GLN A 773 46.12 65.50 34.15
CA GLN A 773 44.90 66.33 34.16
C GLN A 773 43.73 65.66 33.42
N SER A 774 44.02 64.77 32.47
CA SER A 774 43.01 64.09 31.65
C SER A 774 42.08 63.18 32.45
N VAL A 775 42.53 62.64 33.59
CA VAL A 775 41.67 61.86 34.48
C VAL A 775 40.56 62.73 35.09
N GLY A 776 40.90 63.95 35.51
CA GLY A 776 39.91 64.92 35.99
C GLY A 776 38.96 65.35 34.88
N ARG A 777 39.51 65.65 33.71
CA ARG A 777 38.71 66.05 32.55
C ARG A 777 37.76 64.95 32.08
N ALA A 778 38.18 63.69 32.11
CA ALA A 778 37.35 62.53 31.78
C ALA A 778 36.12 62.42 32.68
N ARG A 779 36.28 62.63 33.99
CA ARG A 779 35.16 62.65 34.95
C ARG A 779 34.18 63.79 34.68
N GLU A 780 34.70 65.00 34.45
CA GLU A 780 33.86 66.16 34.10
C GLU A 780 33.03 65.89 32.83
N LEU A 781 33.66 65.37 31.78
CA LEU A 781 32.99 65.02 30.52
C LEU A 781 31.92 63.93 30.73
N ALA A 782 32.23 62.90 31.51
CA ALA A 782 31.28 61.84 31.81
C ALA A 782 30.07 62.37 32.61
N ARG A 783 30.30 63.19 33.65
CA ARG A 783 29.23 63.83 34.42
C ARG A 783 28.35 64.70 33.52
N GLU A 784 28.94 65.62 32.77
CA GLU A 784 28.21 66.54 31.88
C GLU A 784 27.33 65.77 30.89
N GLN A 785 27.84 64.66 30.34
CA GLN A 785 27.09 63.82 29.40
C GLN A 785 25.94 63.06 30.09
N LEU A 786 26.19 62.44 31.25
CA LEU A 786 25.16 61.71 31.98
C LEU A 786 24.04 62.64 32.48
N GLU A 787 24.38 63.83 32.97
CA GLU A 787 23.41 64.86 33.35
C GLU A 787 22.57 65.29 32.13
N SER A 788 23.18 65.43 30.95
CA SER A 788 22.45 65.75 29.72
C SER A 788 21.50 64.64 29.25
N TRP A 789 21.81 63.39 29.60
CA TRP A 789 20.97 62.21 29.35
C TRP A 789 19.93 61.96 30.45
N GLY A 790 19.96 62.74 31.55
CA GLY A 790 19.07 62.55 32.70
C GLY A 790 19.38 61.30 33.53
N LEU A 791 20.64 60.87 33.56
CA LEU A 791 21.13 59.69 34.29
C LEU A 791 21.89 60.08 35.57
N ASP A 792 21.33 61.00 36.35
CA ASP A 792 21.95 61.54 37.57
C ASP A 792 22.35 60.44 38.57
N ASP A 793 21.51 59.39 38.70
CA ASP A 793 21.74 58.26 39.62
C ASP A 793 23.00 57.44 39.28
N LEU A 794 23.47 57.49 38.03
CA LEU A 794 24.65 56.75 37.57
C LEU A 794 25.94 57.59 37.61
N VAL A 795 25.86 58.90 37.88
CA VAL A 795 27.02 59.82 37.79
C VAL A 795 28.16 59.39 38.69
N ASP A 796 27.92 59.18 39.99
CA ASP A 796 28.97 58.86 40.96
C ASP A 796 29.69 57.55 40.62
N THR A 797 28.93 56.52 40.24
CA THR A 797 29.46 55.21 39.84
C THR A 797 30.27 55.33 38.55
N THR A 798 29.73 56.01 37.54
CA THR A 798 30.39 56.18 36.24
C THR A 798 31.68 56.97 36.38
N GLU A 799 31.69 58.07 37.15
CA GLU A 799 32.90 58.85 37.39
C GLU A 799 34.01 58.04 38.06
N LEU A 800 33.66 57.22 39.05
CA LEU A 800 34.62 56.35 39.72
C LEU A 800 35.24 55.36 38.72
N LEU A 801 34.40 54.67 37.93
CA LEU A 801 34.87 53.66 36.99
C LEU A 801 35.65 54.27 35.81
N VAL A 802 35.20 55.40 35.26
CA VAL A 802 35.93 56.18 34.25
C VAL A 802 37.29 56.60 34.80
N SER A 803 37.34 57.08 36.04
CA SER A 803 38.60 57.48 36.69
C SER A 803 39.58 56.31 36.76
N GLU A 804 39.12 55.11 37.13
CA GLU A 804 39.96 53.92 37.18
C GLU A 804 40.46 53.48 35.80
N LEU A 805 39.58 53.45 34.78
CA LEU A 805 39.97 53.06 33.42
C LEU A 805 40.94 54.06 32.78
N VAL A 806 40.65 55.36 32.87
CA VAL A 806 41.52 56.42 32.30
C VAL A 806 42.84 56.50 33.06
N THR A 807 42.85 56.26 34.38
CA THR A 807 44.11 56.17 35.14
C THR A 807 44.93 54.95 34.71
N ASN A 808 44.29 53.81 34.43
CA ASN A 808 44.98 52.63 33.90
C ASN A 808 45.56 52.89 32.51
N ALA A 809 44.79 53.51 31.61
CA ALA A 809 45.26 53.91 30.28
C ALA A 809 46.46 54.87 30.38
N LEU A 810 46.43 55.84 31.29
CA LEU A 810 47.53 56.78 31.52
C LEU A 810 48.79 56.11 32.10
N ARG A 811 48.64 55.15 33.02
CA ARG A 811 49.78 54.52 33.72
C ARG A 811 50.41 53.36 32.95
N TYR A 812 49.60 52.61 32.21
CA TYR A 812 49.98 51.33 31.62
C TYR A 812 49.70 51.24 30.11
N GLY A 813 49.08 52.26 29.52
CA GLY A 813 48.85 52.39 28.09
C GLY A 813 49.91 53.23 27.38
N GLU A 814 49.72 53.43 26.09
CA GLU A 814 50.56 54.26 25.22
C GLU A 814 49.71 55.20 24.38
N GLY A 815 50.28 56.27 23.84
CA GLY A 815 49.57 57.17 22.91
C GLY A 815 48.46 58.02 23.56
N GLU A 816 47.56 58.54 22.72
CA GLU A 816 46.39 59.32 23.16
C GLU A 816 45.31 58.41 23.75
N ILE A 817 44.56 58.95 24.72
CA ILE A 817 43.45 58.24 25.37
C ILE A 817 42.16 58.68 24.70
N ARG A 818 41.33 57.76 24.24
CA ARG A 818 39.96 58.07 23.80
C ARG A 818 38.99 57.62 24.89
N LEU A 819 37.99 58.43 25.20
CA LEU A 819 36.89 58.09 26.10
C LEU A 819 35.60 58.15 25.30
N ARG A 820 34.77 57.10 25.38
CA ARG A 820 33.46 57.09 24.76
C ARG A 820 32.41 56.58 25.74
N LEU A 821 31.27 57.23 25.75
CA LEU A 821 30.06 56.82 26.46
C LEU A 821 28.96 56.56 25.42
N LEU A 822 28.25 55.45 25.58
CA LEU A 822 27.20 55.00 24.69
C LEU A 822 25.94 54.72 25.49
N LEU A 823 24.83 55.32 25.08
CA LEU A 823 23.52 55.13 25.69
C LEU A 823 22.58 54.40 24.73
N ASP A 824 22.14 53.21 25.12
CA ASP A 824 21.07 52.49 24.45
C ASP A 824 20.22 51.76 25.50
N ARG A 825 20.22 50.42 25.54
CA ARG A 825 19.62 49.63 26.62
C ARG A 825 20.42 49.69 27.92
N THR A 826 21.73 49.89 27.81
CA THR A 826 22.66 50.04 28.91
C THR A 826 23.61 51.21 28.62
N LEU A 827 24.25 51.71 29.68
CA LEU A 827 25.30 52.71 29.57
C LEU A 827 26.64 51.98 29.45
N VAL A 828 27.28 52.08 28.28
CA VAL A 828 28.62 51.52 28.07
C VAL A 828 29.65 52.64 28.07
N CYS A 829 30.74 52.42 28.79
CA CYS A 829 31.93 53.26 28.75
C CYS A 829 33.09 52.49 28.14
N GLU A 830 33.73 53.07 27.13
CA GLU A 830 34.91 52.52 26.48
C GLU A 830 36.08 53.51 26.62
N VAL A 831 37.26 52.99 26.94
CA VAL A 831 38.51 53.74 27.03
C VAL A 831 39.57 53.08 26.17
N TRP A 832 40.10 53.82 25.20
CA TRP A 832 41.15 53.33 24.30
C TRP A 832 42.51 53.87 24.71
N ASP A 833 43.53 53.05 24.49
CA ASP A 833 44.93 53.45 24.48
C ASP A 833 45.71 52.63 23.44
N GLY A 834 46.89 53.11 23.05
CA GLY A 834 47.77 52.47 22.07
C GLY A 834 48.58 51.27 22.60
N GLY A 835 48.38 50.87 23.86
CA GLY A 835 49.10 49.75 24.46
C GLY A 835 48.55 48.39 24.05
N LEU A 836 49.42 47.47 23.65
CA LEU A 836 49.03 46.12 23.19
C LEU A 836 48.83 45.10 24.33
N VAL A 837 49.25 45.42 25.55
CA VAL A 837 49.18 44.51 26.71
C VAL A 837 47.79 44.56 27.33
N GLN A 838 47.08 43.42 27.31
CA GLN A 838 45.74 43.31 27.90
C GLN A 838 45.77 43.48 29.43
N PRO A 839 44.79 44.20 30.02
CA PRO A 839 44.70 44.38 31.45
C PRO A 839 44.43 43.04 32.16
N ARG A 840 45.00 42.87 33.36
CA ARG A 840 44.76 41.69 34.18
C ARG A 840 44.23 42.11 35.54
N ARG A 841 43.10 41.52 35.95
CA ARG A 841 42.60 41.66 37.31
C ARG A 841 43.62 41.07 38.28
N ARG A 842 44.02 41.85 39.28
CA ARG A 842 44.89 41.42 40.37
C ARG A 842 44.08 41.36 41.66
N ARG A 843 44.41 40.43 42.56
CA ARG A 843 43.95 40.50 43.95
C ARG A 843 44.98 41.33 44.71
N ALA A 844 44.65 42.59 45.00
CA ALA A 844 45.48 43.45 45.84
C ALA A 844 45.43 42.93 47.29
N ARG A 845 46.59 42.91 47.96
CA ARG A 845 46.67 42.65 49.41
C ARG A 845 46.33 43.93 50.18
N ASP A 846 46.03 43.80 51.46
CA ASP A 846 45.68 44.93 52.33
C ASP A 846 46.75 46.03 52.35
N THR A 847 48.02 45.66 52.12
CA THR A 847 49.19 46.55 52.07
C THR A 847 49.52 47.12 50.70
N ASP A 848 48.84 46.71 49.63
CA ASP A 848 49.16 47.15 48.28
C ASP A 848 48.51 48.51 47.98
N GLU A 849 49.33 49.51 47.59
CA GLU A 849 48.88 50.87 47.23
C GLU A 849 48.23 50.95 45.83
N GLY A 850 48.08 49.83 45.13
CA GLY A 850 47.51 49.78 43.77
C GLY A 850 46.99 48.40 43.38
N GLY A 851 46.34 48.32 42.22
CA GLY A 851 45.83 47.05 41.66
C GLY A 851 44.38 46.72 42.00
N ARG A 852 43.64 47.64 42.64
CA ARG A 852 42.20 47.50 42.97
C ARG A 852 41.26 48.03 41.87
N GLY A 853 41.74 48.84 40.94
CA GLY A 853 40.88 49.52 39.94
C GLY A 853 39.98 48.58 39.12
N LEU A 854 40.56 47.57 38.46
CA LEU A 854 39.75 46.58 37.71
C LEU A 854 38.90 45.69 38.62
N GLN A 855 39.23 45.58 39.90
CA GLN A 855 38.41 44.87 40.88
C GLN A 855 37.17 45.70 41.24
N LEU A 856 37.30 47.03 41.35
CA LEU A 856 36.18 47.96 41.52
C LEU A 856 35.27 47.97 40.29
N VAL A 857 35.86 48.07 39.08
CA VAL A 857 35.12 47.97 37.82
C VAL A 857 34.28 46.70 37.80
N GLY A 858 34.89 45.54 38.03
CA GLY A 858 34.16 44.27 38.03
C GLY A 858 33.22 44.01 39.20
N LEU A 859 33.11 44.91 40.18
CA LEU A 859 32.13 44.83 41.27
C LEU A 859 30.95 45.78 41.07
N LEU A 860 31.19 46.93 40.44
CA LEU A 860 30.19 47.99 40.26
C LEU A 860 29.57 47.99 38.86
N SER A 861 30.16 47.26 37.90
CA SER A 861 29.61 47.13 36.55
C SER A 861 28.80 45.84 36.37
N ALA A 862 27.82 45.87 35.46
CA ALA A 862 27.08 44.70 35.02
C ALA A 862 27.98 43.75 34.19
N GLY A 863 28.84 44.34 33.37
CA GLY A 863 29.87 43.67 32.58
C GLY A 863 31.10 44.55 32.44
N TRP A 864 32.25 43.94 32.19
CA TRP A 864 33.46 44.66 31.77
C TRP A 864 34.39 43.72 31.02
N GLY A 865 35.24 44.29 30.17
CA GLY A 865 36.17 43.51 29.36
C GLY A 865 37.23 44.38 28.70
N SER A 866 38.00 43.74 27.82
CA SER A 866 39.03 44.42 27.04
C SER A 866 39.19 43.80 25.67
N ARG A 867 39.18 44.62 24.63
CA ARG A 867 39.30 44.25 23.22
C ARG A 867 40.64 44.71 22.64
N ARG A 868 41.26 43.90 21.79
CA ARG A 868 42.42 44.36 21.01
C ARG A 868 41.93 45.14 19.80
N THR A 869 42.68 46.16 19.43
CA THR A 869 42.49 46.84 18.15
C THR A 869 43.81 46.78 17.38
N PRO A 870 43.80 46.95 16.06
CA PRO A 870 45.02 46.95 15.26
C PRO A 870 46.09 47.94 15.74
N LEU A 871 45.67 49.01 16.42
CA LEU A 871 46.51 50.11 16.89
C LEU A 871 46.60 50.22 18.42
N GLY A 872 46.06 49.25 19.18
CA GLY A 872 46.05 49.33 20.64
C GLY A 872 45.05 48.39 21.31
N LYS A 873 44.35 48.91 22.31
CA LYS A 873 43.29 48.18 23.02
C LYS A 873 42.18 49.12 23.47
N THR A 874 41.02 48.52 23.72
CA THR A 874 39.87 49.17 24.34
C THR A 874 39.57 48.45 25.65
N VAL A 875 39.39 49.16 26.75
CA VAL A 875 38.88 48.60 28.00
C VAL A 875 37.52 49.22 28.26
N TRP A 876 36.53 48.41 28.58
CA TRP A 876 35.15 48.86 28.68
C TRP A 876 34.45 48.32 29.91
N PHE A 877 33.41 49.02 30.35
CA PHE A 877 32.46 48.54 31.35
C PHE A 877 31.04 48.95 30.97
N GLU A 878 30.07 48.21 31.50
CA GLU A 878 28.65 48.39 31.24
C GLU A 878 27.89 48.58 32.54
N LEU A 879 26.96 49.56 32.56
CA LEU A 879 26.06 49.82 33.67
C LEU A 879 24.62 49.66 33.19
N ALA A 880 23.81 48.95 33.97
CA ALA A 880 22.37 48.87 33.74
C ALA A 880 21.74 50.25 33.96
N LEU A 881 20.76 50.61 33.13
CA LEU A 881 20.00 51.83 33.33
C LEU A 881 19.09 51.71 34.56
N PRO A 882 18.83 52.81 35.29
CA PRO A 882 17.91 52.82 36.40
C PRO A 882 16.47 52.65 35.89
N ASP A 883 16.05 51.40 35.71
CA ASP A 883 14.63 51.07 35.58
C ASP A 883 13.97 51.43 36.91
N GLY A 884 12.88 52.20 36.89
CA GLY A 884 12.18 52.72 38.08
C GLY A 884 11.62 51.68 39.07
N ARG A 885 12.15 50.44 39.09
CA ARG A 885 11.82 49.33 40.00
C ARG A 885 13.03 48.56 40.55
N SER A 886 14.28 48.81 40.14
CA SER A 886 15.44 48.13 40.73
C SER A 886 16.59 49.09 41.00
N SER A 887 16.84 49.35 42.29
CA SER A 887 18.16 49.80 42.73
C SER A 887 19.16 48.71 42.35
N GLY A 888 20.17 49.04 41.53
CA GLY A 888 21.32 48.17 41.29
C GLY A 888 21.99 47.73 42.61
N PRO A 889 22.98 46.82 42.56
CA PRO A 889 23.68 46.36 43.76
C PRO A 889 24.11 47.57 44.59
N ASP A 890 23.70 47.60 45.86
CA ASP A 890 23.90 48.73 46.75
C ASP A 890 25.41 49.06 46.77
N SER A 891 25.80 50.13 46.08
CA SER A 891 27.21 50.43 45.76
C SER A 891 28.03 50.54 47.04
N VAL A 892 27.38 50.95 48.14
CA VAL A 892 27.91 50.97 49.51
C VAL A 892 28.19 49.56 50.04
N GLU A 893 27.28 48.60 49.89
CA GLU A 893 27.46 47.21 50.34
C GLU A 893 28.54 46.48 49.51
N ALA A 894 28.56 46.72 48.19
CA ALA A 894 29.60 46.19 47.30
C ALA A 894 31.00 46.75 47.65
N LEU A 895 31.10 48.05 47.94
CA LEU A 895 32.34 48.68 48.39
C LEU A 895 32.76 48.20 49.78
N LEU A 896 31.81 47.95 50.69
CA LEU A 896 32.10 47.40 52.03
C LEU A 896 32.62 45.96 51.97
N SER A 897 32.30 45.18 50.94
CA SER A 897 32.82 43.81 50.77
C SER A 897 34.31 43.72 50.38
N LEU A 898 34.92 44.85 50.01
CA LEU A 898 36.34 44.97 49.65
C LEU A 898 37.26 45.26 50.85
N TRP A 899 36.67 45.59 52.00
CA TRP A 899 37.34 45.94 53.26
C TRP A 899 36.96 44.93 54.34
#